data_AF-A0A1V5ZET1-F1
#
_entry.id   AF-A0A1V5ZET1-F1
#
_cell.length_a   1.000
_cell.length_b   1.000
_cell.length_c   1.000
_cell.angle_alpha   90.00
_cell.angle_beta   90.00
_cell.angle_gamma   90.00
#
_symmetry.space_group_name_H-M   'P 1'
#
loop_
_entity.id
_entity.type
_entity.pdbx_description
1 polymer ?
#
loop_
_entity_poly.entity_id
_entity_poly.type
_entity_poly.pdbx_seq_one_letter_code
_entity_poly.pdbx_strand_id
1 'polypeptide(L)'
;MPKEQASKTHMAAFQYPGLWLFLRLMIILIVTSLLICMVSGDKNISFNSAPEIEPEIIFPQDVQTINDEVKNSLFHAEQEVTYLLSIPAGERNEYNTIIRLEEILTKMDSSLLKYKALARLYPDKDLQSAAFMAAEKRNAFIRDIALNDDLYHLIKEVSPKSEYGRWLHAQEIKFFRVNGAGLTAEKRRELASLHLKLESLQNQHLKNIRENRSVTENIDILSETVILRNKIAALLGYPTWTDYIADLQGWEMNSTGISSLLNELTPLVKEWIQPLVAELLQKKQANNPEERFVYDYEVEPFIASLHRKSHPHERELSLPFHQVITRSLSLISCLLGVRTEQITDSSLYAPGVLLFRVSDEKTSETMGWFYLDLIDRAEKSGEWMTVMIAVDGSKEGGGGDVNLSGKPAPVFIVSGIVDESSGHPQFDKEDYTLLFHELGHVYTRILSVSGVSAQVPETLPVELTEASSHLFEYLAWTPEILCIMTAPDGLDSARKDCKTSEESAMNSPFSPKHLWSLGRDMTVSILEHQLMKTPGNISFGETYAGIFTEITGAKVTDEGGYLHGHPHFTGDNAGMYWIYPAGRLYGAMIYSKFADYGFFNQTTWYEFSKMILMPDGRGISAEDRMKRFLDTDNISIHEVKKRNSDLPVKIWTFIPDCIVRTKSLA
;
A
#
# COMPACT_ATOMS: atom_id res chain seq x y z
N MET A 1 35.16 9.28 -10.29
CA MET A 1 34.26 8.39 -9.54
C MET A 1 32.87 8.67 -10.08
N PRO A 2 32.19 7.72 -10.75
CA PRO A 2 30.81 7.95 -11.15
C PRO A 2 29.97 8.05 -9.88
N LYS A 3 29.07 9.05 -9.83
CA LYS A 3 28.03 9.12 -8.80
C LYS A 3 27.24 7.82 -8.89
N GLU A 4 27.29 7.03 -7.83
CA GLU A 4 26.40 5.89 -7.66
C GLU A 4 24.98 6.44 -7.76
N GLN A 5 24.24 5.96 -8.75
CA GLN A 5 22.84 6.29 -8.98
C GLN A 5 22.13 5.84 -7.70
N ALA A 6 21.69 6.79 -6.87
CA ALA A 6 20.90 6.47 -5.69
C ALA A 6 19.77 5.55 -6.18
N SER A 7 19.80 4.29 -5.74
CA SER A 7 18.76 3.32 -6.04
C SER A 7 17.42 4.00 -5.79
N LYS A 8 16.56 4.10 -6.81
CA LYS A 8 15.16 4.49 -6.66
C LYS A 8 14.53 3.36 -5.85
N THR A 9 14.77 3.36 -4.54
CA THR A 9 14.32 2.27 -3.69
C THR A 9 12.80 2.28 -3.69
N HIS A 10 12.21 1.10 -3.75
CA HIS A 10 10.85 0.83 -3.28
C HIS A 10 10.82 1.04 -1.76
N MET A 11 11.05 2.27 -1.33
CA MET A 11 10.71 2.70 0.00
C MET A 11 9.25 3.07 -0.08
N ALA A 12 8.42 2.04 -0.11
CA ALA A 12 7.06 2.21 0.28
C ALA A 12 7.12 2.78 1.70
N ALA A 13 6.95 4.09 1.80
CA ALA A 13 6.35 4.71 2.95
C ALA A 13 4.89 4.22 2.97
N PHE A 14 4.70 2.92 3.18
CA PHE A 14 3.55 2.41 3.91
C PHE A 14 3.68 2.99 5.31
N GLN A 15 3.54 4.30 5.50
CA GLN A 15 2.85 4.71 6.70
C GLN A 15 1.43 4.23 6.48
N TYR A 16 1.18 2.94 6.72
CA TYR A 16 -0.14 2.46 7.02
C TYR A 16 -0.63 3.49 8.03
N PRO A 17 -1.66 4.26 7.69
CA PRO A 17 -2.29 5.10 8.67
C PRO A 17 -2.85 4.06 9.64
N GLY A 18 -2.09 3.78 10.72
CA GLY A 18 -2.10 2.48 11.37
C GLY A 18 -3.54 2.09 11.62
N LEU A 19 -4.02 0.93 11.18
CA LEU A 19 -5.46 0.65 10.89
C LEU A 19 -6.49 1.35 11.76
N TRP A 20 -6.21 1.69 12.99
CA TRP A 20 -6.81 2.88 13.61
C TRP A 20 -7.14 4.10 12.75
N LEU A 21 -6.31 4.58 11.81
CA LEU A 21 -6.78 5.49 10.77
C LEU A 21 -7.54 4.66 9.71
N PHE A 22 -6.97 3.65 9.04
CA PHE A 22 -7.67 2.97 7.90
C PHE A 22 -9.09 2.45 8.18
N LEU A 23 -9.35 1.92 9.37
CA LEU A 23 -10.66 1.52 9.89
C LEU A 23 -11.52 2.75 10.19
N ARG A 24 -11.01 3.79 10.87
CA ARG A 24 -11.73 5.08 11.04
C ARG A 24 -12.13 5.69 9.69
N LEU A 25 -11.20 5.64 8.75
CA LEU A 25 -11.34 6.00 7.33
C LEU A 25 -12.31 5.08 6.56
N MET A 26 -12.80 3.96 7.10
CA MET A 26 -13.86 3.11 6.50
C MET A 26 -15.16 3.04 7.32
N ILE A 27 -15.12 3.41 8.61
CA ILE A 27 -16.24 3.36 9.57
C ILE A 27 -17.42 4.23 9.08
N ILE A 28 -17.16 5.30 8.32
CA ILE A 28 -18.16 6.22 7.72
C ILE A 28 -19.31 5.52 6.97
N LEU A 29 -19.05 4.35 6.38
CA LEU A 29 -19.94 3.71 5.39
C LEU A 29 -21.31 3.23 5.91
N ILE A 30 -21.49 3.14 7.23
CA ILE A 30 -22.60 2.39 7.83
C ILE A 30 -23.57 3.24 8.61
N VAL A 31 -23.09 4.35 9.18
CA VAL A 31 -23.91 5.27 9.97
C VAL A 31 -25.11 5.76 9.14
N THR A 32 -24.94 5.85 7.82
CA THR A 32 -25.90 6.50 6.91
C THR A 32 -26.92 5.54 6.33
N SER A 33 -26.52 4.29 6.05
CA SER A 33 -27.44 3.25 5.57
C SER A 33 -28.43 2.78 6.65
N LEU A 34 -28.08 2.93 7.94
CA LEU A 34 -28.96 2.56 9.06
C LEU A 34 -30.01 3.64 9.41
N LEU A 35 -29.72 4.93 9.21
CA LEU A 35 -30.64 6.03 9.51
C LEU A 35 -31.79 6.15 8.49
N ILE A 36 -31.57 5.75 7.24
CA ILE A 36 -32.57 5.86 6.16
C ILE A 36 -33.71 4.84 6.31
N CYS A 37 -33.43 3.66 6.88
CA CYS A 37 -34.44 2.63 7.14
C CYS A 37 -35.47 3.02 8.22
N MET A 38 -35.23 4.09 8.98
CA MET A 38 -36.14 4.54 10.06
C MET A 38 -36.99 5.76 9.70
N VAL A 39 -36.71 6.47 8.59
CA VAL A 39 -37.36 7.78 8.30
C VAL A 39 -38.12 7.83 6.97
N SER A 40 -37.92 6.91 6.03
CA SER A 40 -38.53 7.03 4.69
C SER A 40 -39.82 6.23 4.53
N GLY A 41 -40.89 6.68 5.17
CA GLY A 41 -42.24 6.43 4.68
C GLY A 41 -42.51 7.31 3.46
N ASP A 42 -42.79 6.68 2.32
CA ASP A 42 -43.36 7.21 1.08
C ASP A 42 -43.05 8.68 0.73
N LYS A 43 -42.16 8.89 -0.25
CA LYS A 43 -42.34 9.91 -1.30
C LYS A 43 -41.37 9.70 -2.47
N ASN A 44 -41.95 9.39 -3.63
CA ASN A 44 -41.29 9.49 -4.93
C ASN A 44 -40.80 10.92 -5.16
N ILE A 45 -39.48 11.12 -5.22
CA ILE A 45 -38.85 12.35 -5.72
C ILE A 45 -38.00 11.95 -6.93
N SER A 46 -38.31 12.56 -8.09
CA SER A 46 -37.57 12.38 -9.32
C SER A 46 -36.17 12.99 -9.20
N PHE A 47 -35.13 12.20 -9.43
CA PHE A 47 -33.76 12.70 -9.55
C PHE A 47 -33.55 13.33 -10.94
N ASN A 48 -33.46 14.66 -10.98
CA ASN A 48 -32.79 15.35 -12.08
C ASN A 48 -31.29 15.35 -11.78
N SER A 49 -30.49 14.80 -12.69
CA SER A 49 -29.04 14.72 -12.64
C SER A 49 -28.40 16.10 -12.84
N ALA A 50 -27.86 16.68 -11.76
CA ALA A 50 -26.90 17.77 -11.84
C ALA A 50 -25.48 17.20 -11.99
N PRO A 51 -24.55 17.87 -12.69
CA PRO A 51 -23.19 17.39 -12.88
C PRO A 51 -22.43 17.41 -11.54
N GLU A 52 -21.99 16.24 -11.08
CA GLU A 52 -21.23 16.07 -9.83
C GLU A 52 -19.87 16.77 -9.89
N ILE A 53 -19.50 17.41 -8.77
CA ILE A 53 -18.49 18.46 -8.63
C ILE A 53 -17.16 17.88 -8.11
N GLU A 54 -16.04 18.53 -8.46
CA GLU A 54 -14.67 18.34 -7.94
C GLU A 54 -14.59 18.06 -6.42
N PRO A 55 -13.61 17.26 -5.94
CA PRO A 55 -13.39 17.05 -4.52
C PRO A 55 -13.02 18.37 -3.81
N GLU A 56 -13.68 18.68 -2.68
CA GLU A 56 -13.45 19.91 -1.91
C GLU A 56 -12.16 19.85 -1.06
N ILE A 57 -11.05 19.46 -1.68
CA ILE A 57 -9.73 19.49 -1.03
C ILE A 57 -9.10 20.86 -1.29
N ILE A 58 -9.14 21.69 -0.26
CA ILE A 58 -8.39 22.94 -0.24
C ILE A 58 -6.92 22.61 0.02
N PHE A 59 -6.03 23.09 -0.87
CA PHE A 59 -4.58 23.06 -0.68
C PHE A 59 -4.09 24.47 -0.38
N PRO A 60 -3.88 24.84 0.90
CA PRO A 60 -3.37 26.15 1.25
C PRO A 60 -2.05 26.49 0.58
N GLN A 61 -1.96 27.70 0.03
CA GLN A 61 -0.79 28.17 -0.71
C GLN A 61 0.16 29.03 0.15
N ASP A 62 -0.15 29.20 1.43
CA ASP A 62 0.65 29.97 2.38
C ASP A 62 0.62 29.33 3.79
N VAL A 63 1.67 29.59 4.56
CA VAL A 63 1.89 29.04 5.91
C VAL A 63 0.83 29.49 6.91
N GLN A 64 0.30 30.71 6.78
CA GLN A 64 -0.68 31.24 7.72
C GLN A 64 -2.00 30.49 7.58
N THR A 65 -2.46 30.25 6.35
CA THR A 65 -3.67 29.47 6.08
C THR A 65 -3.56 28.03 6.59
N ILE A 66 -2.39 27.37 6.45
CA ILE A 66 -2.15 26.04 7.06
C ILE A 66 -2.32 26.10 8.58
N ASN A 67 -1.69 27.08 9.23
CA ASN A 67 -1.76 27.23 10.68
C ASN A 67 -3.17 27.52 11.19
N ASP A 68 -3.93 28.35 10.47
CA ASP A 68 -5.32 28.69 10.81
C ASP A 68 -6.24 27.49 10.64
N GLU A 69 -6.08 26.71 9.56
CA GLU A 69 -6.82 25.46 9.36
C GLU A 69 -6.56 24.46 10.51
N VAL A 70 -5.29 24.21 10.85
CA VAL A 70 -4.92 23.32 11.97
C VAL A 70 -5.53 23.80 13.27
N LYS A 71 -5.40 25.10 13.57
CA LYS A 71 -5.94 25.68 14.80
C LYS A 71 -7.46 25.51 14.87
N ASN A 72 -8.18 25.81 13.79
CA ASN A 72 -9.63 25.73 13.77
C ASN A 72 -10.12 24.29 13.87
N SER A 73 -9.55 23.36 13.10
CA SER A 73 -9.95 21.95 13.11
C SER A 73 -9.70 21.30 14.46
N LEU A 74 -8.54 21.55 15.09
CA LEU A 74 -8.23 21.02 16.43
C LEU A 74 -9.12 21.66 17.50
N PHE A 75 -9.33 22.98 17.47
CA PHE A 75 -10.22 23.66 18.42
C PHE A 75 -11.64 23.10 18.37
N HIS A 76 -12.19 22.88 17.17
CA HIS A 76 -13.51 22.27 17.03
C HIS A 76 -13.54 20.82 17.55
N ALA A 77 -12.51 20.02 17.24
CA ALA A 77 -12.43 18.65 17.74
C ALA A 77 -12.35 18.61 19.28
N GLU A 78 -11.59 19.51 19.91
CA GLU A 78 -11.49 19.65 21.36
C GLU A 78 -12.84 20.02 22.01
N GLN A 79 -13.60 20.94 21.40
CA GLN A 79 -14.93 21.32 21.88
C GLN A 79 -15.91 20.16 21.84
N GLU A 80 -15.90 19.40 20.74
CA GLU A 80 -16.79 18.25 20.56
C GLU A 80 -16.42 17.09 21.50
N VAL A 81 -15.13 16.85 21.73
CA VAL A 81 -14.65 15.88 22.74
C VAL A 81 -15.07 16.32 24.15
N THR A 82 -15.00 17.61 24.46
CA THR A 82 -15.46 18.14 25.75
C THR A 82 -16.96 17.93 25.92
N TYR A 83 -17.75 18.15 24.86
CA TYR A 83 -19.18 17.87 24.85
C TYR A 83 -19.46 16.38 25.05
N LEU A 84 -18.75 15.50 24.33
CA LEU A 84 -18.85 14.05 24.47
C LEU A 84 -18.64 13.60 25.92
N LEU A 85 -17.62 14.12 26.59
CA LEU A 85 -17.34 13.84 28.01
C LEU A 85 -18.42 14.36 28.97
N SER A 86 -19.17 15.39 28.58
CA SER A 86 -20.24 15.98 29.39
C SER A 86 -21.55 15.18 29.37
N ILE A 87 -21.69 14.21 28.46
CA ILE A 87 -22.92 13.41 28.32
C ILE A 87 -23.14 12.57 29.59
N PRO A 88 -24.30 12.72 30.28
CA PRO A 88 -24.62 11.95 31.48
C PRO A 88 -24.63 10.44 31.22
N ALA A 89 -24.13 9.65 32.18
CA ALA A 89 -24.01 8.19 32.01
C ALA A 89 -25.32 7.48 31.60
N GLY A 90 -26.48 7.96 32.07
CA GLY A 90 -27.79 7.40 31.72
C GLY A 90 -28.29 7.73 30.31
N GLU A 91 -27.65 8.69 29.62
CA GLU A 91 -28.03 9.15 28.27
C GLU A 91 -27.10 8.62 27.17
N ARG A 92 -25.94 8.06 27.56
CA ARG A 92 -24.94 7.50 26.64
C ARG A 92 -25.49 6.31 25.87
N ASN A 93 -25.27 6.31 24.55
CA ASN A 93 -25.67 5.25 23.65
C ASN A 93 -24.73 5.16 22.44
N GLU A 94 -24.95 4.20 21.54
CA GLU A 94 -24.07 3.98 20.39
C GLU A 94 -23.89 5.22 19.49
N TYR A 95 -24.92 6.03 19.31
CA TYR A 95 -24.90 7.19 18.40
C TYR A 95 -24.20 8.40 19.03
N ASN A 96 -24.65 8.83 20.21
CA ASN A 96 -24.12 10.04 20.84
C ASN A 96 -22.77 9.84 21.53
N THR A 97 -22.25 8.60 21.56
CA THR A 97 -21.01 8.27 22.27
C THR A 97 -19.97 7.64 21.35
N ILE A 98 -20.23 6.41 20.87
CA ILE A 98 -19.24 5.63 20.11
C ILE A 98 -19.09 6.22 18.70
N ILE A 99 -20.21 6.36 17.98
CA ILE A 99 -20.23 6.93 16.62
C ILE A 99 -19.82 8.41 16.68
N ARG A 100 -20.21 9.15 17.72
CA ARG A 100 -19.83 10.55 17.84
C ARG A 100 -18.31 10.76 17.95
N LEU A 101 -17.59 9.91 18.71
CA LEU A 101 -16.13 10.00 18.76
C LEU A 101 -15.51 9.83 17.37
N GLU A 102 -16.03 8.89 16.59
CA GLU A 102 -15.59 8.67 15.22
C GLU A 102 -15.80 9.90 14.33
N GLU A 103 -17.00 10.47 14.34
CA GLU A 103 -17.36 11.63 13.53
C GLU A 103 -16.42 12.81 13.80
N ILE A 104 -16.06 13.03 15.07
CA ILE A 104 -15.15 14.11 15.47
C ILE A 104 -13.78 13.93 14.80
N LEU A 105 -13.24 12.72 14.89
CA LEU A 105 -11.91 12.40 14.37
C LEU A 105 -11.87 12.41 12.84
N THR A 106 -12.92 11.87 12.22
CA THR A 106 -13.12 11.89 10.77
C THR A 106 -13.21 13.32 10.25
N LYS A 107 -13.97 14.20 10.91
CA LYS A 107 -14.11 15.61 10.50
C LYS A 107 -12.77 16.35 10.60
N MET A 108 -12.00 16.09 11.65
CA MET A 108 -10.64 16.62 11.78
C MET A 108 -9.75 16.11 10.63
N ASP A 109 -9.78 14.81 10.34
CA ASP A 109 -8.95 14.20 9.30
C ASP A 109 -9.31 14.64 7.89
N SER A 110 -10.58 14.93 7.63
CA SER A 110 -11.04 15.49 6.35
C SER A 110 -10.34 16.83 6.04
N SER A 111 -9.91 17.57 7.07
CA SER A 111 -9.09 18.77 6.91
C SER A 111 -7.58 18.47 6.97
N LEU A 112 -7.14 17.64 7.93
CA LEU A 112 -5.72 17.59 8.31
C LEU A 112 -4.93 16.42 7.73
N LEU A 113 -5.58 15.36 7.24
CA LEU A 113 -4.90 14.15 6.78
C LEU A 113 -3.98 14.42 5.57
N LYS A 114 -4.39 15.32 4.67
CA LYS A 114 -3.62 15.75 3.50
C LYS A 114 -2.19 16.19 3.83
N TYR A 115 -1.97 16.80 5.00
CA TYR A 115 -0.66 17.34 5.37
C TYR A 115 0.42 16.26 5.56
N LYS A 116 0.03 15.01 5.80
CA LYS A 116 0.95 13.87 5.84
C LYS A 116 1.71 13.71 4.51
N ALA A 117 1.01 13.82 3.39
CA ALA A 117 1.62 13.76 2.06
C ALA A 117 2.28 15.09 1.70
N LEU A 118 1.59 16.22 1.95
CA LEU A 118 2.05 17.55 1.53
C LEU A 118 3.35 18.00 2.20
N ALA A 119 3.68 17.46 3.39
CA ALA A 119 4.97 17.66 4.05
C ALA A 119 6.19 17.28 3.19
N ARG A 120 6.00 16.44 2.16
CA ARG A 120 7.06 16.00 1.22
C ARG A 120 6.79 16.38 -0.24
N LEU A 121 5.64 17.01 -0.51
CA LEU A 121 5.16 17.25 -1.86
C LEU A 121 4.93 18.73 -2.16
N TYR A 122 4.75 19.60 -1.16
CA TYR A 122 4.65 21.03 -1.44
C TYR A 122 5.91 21.55 -2.16
N PRO A 123 5.77 22.52 -3.08
CA PRO A 123 6.90 23.03 -3.87
C PRO A 123 7.84 23.96 -3.07
N ASP A 124 7.44 24.36 -1.87
CA ASP A 124 8.15 25.33 -1.03
C ASP A 124 8.51 24.72 0.35
N LYS A 125 9.70 25.06 0.87
CA LYS A 125 10.21 24.52 2.15
C LYS A 125 9.42 25.00 3.36
N ASP A 126 8.94 26.24 3.35
CA ASP A 126 8.19 26.78 4.47
C ASP A 126 6.80 26.12 4.51
N LEU A 127 6.18 25.90 3.33
CA LEU A 127 4.95 25.10 3.22
C LEU A 127 5.15 23.64 3.64
N GLN A 128 6.24 22.98 3.21
CA GLN A 128 6.56 21.62 3.65
C GLN A 128 6.75 21.55 5.17
N SER A 129 7.47 22.51 5.74
CA SER A 129 7.71 22.59 7.19
C SER A 129 6.40 22.83 7.95
N ALA A 130 5.54 23.72 7.45
CA ALA A 130 4.23 23.98 8.03
C ALA A 130 3.31 22.75 7.94
N ALA A 131 3.29 22.05 6.80
CA ALA A 131 2.56 20.81 6.61
C ALA A 131 3.07 19.68 7.52
N PHE A 132 4.39 19.55 7.68
CA PHE A 132 4.99 18.63 8.64
C PHE A 132 4.50 18.93 10.07
N MET A 133 4.58 20.19 10.50
CA MET A 133 4.08 20.61 11.81
C MET A 133 2.57 20.41 11.97
N ALA A 134 1.79 20.56 10.89
CA ALA A 134 0.35 20.28 10.87
C ALA A 134 0.08 18.79 11.12
N ALA A 135 0.79 17.90 10.41
CA ALA A 135 0.71 16.46 10.61
C ALA A 135 1.12 16.07 12.04
N GLU A 136 2.16 16.68 12.61
CA GLU A 136 2.60 16.41 13.97
C GLU A 136 1.59 16.87 15.04
N LYS A 137 0.97 18.03 14.87
CA LYS A 137 -0.09 18.51 15.77
C LYS A 137 -1.33 17.60 15.71
N ARG A 138 -1.72 17.17 14.52
CA ARG A 138 -2.79 16.18 14.31
C ARG A 138 -2.45 14.87 15.03
N ASN A 139 -1.24 14.34 14.82
CA ASN A 139 -0.80 13.11 15.48
C ASN A 139 -0.78 13.25 17.01
N ALA A 140 -0.38 14.43 17.52
CA ALA A 140 -0.43 14.73 18.96
C ALA A 140 -1.85 14.68 19.50
N PHE A 141 -2.81 15.31 18.82
CA PHE A 141 -4.22 15.26 19.23
C PHE A 141 -4.76 13.82 19.27
N ILE A 142 -4.47 13.02 18.24
CA ILE A 142 -4.89 11.60 18.21
C ILE A 142 -4.28 10.82 19.38
N ARG A 143 -3.01 11.06 19.71
CA ARG A 143 -2.36 10.46 20.90
C ARG A 143 -3.04 10.91 22.19
N ASP A 144 -3.39 12.18 22.32
CA ASP A 144 -4.08 12.70 23.51
C ASP A 144 -5.46 12.04 23.69
N ILE A 145 -6.21 11.84 22.59
CA ILE A 145 -7.44 11.06 22.61
C ILE A 145 -7.16 9.61 23.04
N ALA A 146 -6.17 8.94 22.44
CA ALA A 146 -5.84 7.56 22.76
C ALA A 146 -5.43 7.33 24.22
N LEU A 147 -4.85 8.35 24.86
CA LEU A 147 -4.39 8.33 26.25
C LEU A 147 -5.43 8.87 27.25
N ASN A 148 -6.60 9.31 26.78
CA ASN A 148 -7.64 9.88 27.63
C ASN A 148 -8.43 8.77 28.35
N ASP A 149 -8.18 8.60 29.65
CA ASP A 149 -8.84 7.58 30.47
C ASP A 149 -10.35 7.80 30.58
N ASP A 150 -10.81 9.06 30.67
CA ASP A 150 -12.23 9.37 30.81
C ASP A 150 -12.99 9.00 29.54
N LEU A 151 -12.42 9.29 28.36
CA LEU A 151 -12.97 8.83 27.08
C LEU A 151 -12.98 7.30 26.99
N TYR A 152 -11.89 6.63 27.38
CA TYR A 152 -11.84 5.17 27.38
C TYR A 152 -12.94 4.57 28.25
N HIS A 153 -13.13 5.07 29.47
CA HIS A 153 -14.18 4.63 30.38
C HIS A 153 -15.58 4.91 29.82
N LEU A 154 -15.78 6.11 29.28
CA LEU A 154 -17.03 6.53 28.66
C LEU A 154 -17.43 5.62 27.49
N ILE A 155 -16.49 5.30 26.59
CA ILE A 155 -16.73 4.38 25.48
C ILE A 155 -17.04 2.98 25.99
N LYS A 156 -16.25 2.47 26.94
CA LYS A 156 -16.34 1.11 27.48
C LYS A 156 -17.66 0.80 28.20
N GLU A 157 -18.29 1.79 28.79
CA GLU A 157 -19.56 1.63 29.51
C GLU A 157 -20.76 1.45 28.57
N VAL A 158 -20.63 1.87 27.31
CA VAL A 158 -21.73 1.79 26.35
C VAL A 158 -21.91 0.35 25.87
N SER A 159 -23.16 -0.10 25.89
CA SER A 159 -23.57 -1.41 25.35
C SER A 159 -24.29 -1.21 24.00
N PRO A 160 -23.56 -1.20 22.87
CA PRO A 160 -24.15 -1.00 21.55
C PRO A 160 -25.10 -2.14 21.15
N LYS A 161 -26.20 -1.80 20.49
CA LYS A 161 -27.26 -2.74 20.10
C LYS A 161 -27.13 -3.19 18.66
N SER A 162 -26.68 -2.29 17.78
CA SER A 162 -26.43 -2.61 16.38
C SER A 162 -25.20 -3.52 16.23
N GLU A 163 -25.18 -4.29 15.14
CA GLU A 163 -24.00 -5.08 14.80
C GLU A 163 -22.78 -4.20 14.55
N TYR A 164 -23.00 -3.13 13.78
CA TYR A 164 -22.02 -2.08 13.53
C TYR A 164 -21.47 -1.47 14.83
N GLY A 165 -22.35 -1.03 15.72
CA GLY A 165 -21.95 -0.40 16.98
C GLY A 165 -21.13 -1.35 17.85
N ARG A 166 -21.43 -2.67 17.87
CA ARG A 166 -20.60 -3.66 18.56
C ARG A 166 -19.22 -3.80 17.96
N TRP A 167 -19.14 -3.85 16.63
CA TRP A 167 -17.87 -3.91 15.93
C TRP A 167 -17.07 -2.62 16.19
N LEU A 168 -17.63 -1.44 15.95
CA LEU A 168 -16.98 -0.15 16.16
C LEU A 168 -16.53 0.01 17.62
N HIS A 169 -17.36 -0.39 18.59
CA HIS A 169 -16.97 -0.39 19.99
C HIS A 169 -15.77 -1.31 20.27
N ALA A 170 -15.77 -2.54 19.73
CA ALA A 170 -14.64 -3.46 19.89
C ALA A 170 -13.35 -2.88 19.30
N GLN A 171 -13.48 -2.18 18.18
CA GLN A 171 -12.40 -1.39 17.61
C GLN A 171 -12.02 -0.30 18.62
N GLU A 172 -12.86 0.68 18.95
CA GLU A 172 -12.46 1.83 19.78
C GLU A 172 -11.81 1.38 21.09
N ILE A 173 -12.31 0.33 21.74
CA ILE A 173 -11.63 -0.26 22.91
C ILE A 173 -10.19 -0.70 22.61
N LYS A 174 -9.96 -1.32 21.46
CA LYS A 174 -8.63 -1.70 20.99
C LYS A 174 -7.76 -0.47 20.76
N PHE A 175 -8.25 0.63 20.18
CA PHE A 175 -7.51 1.91 20.02
C PHE A 175 -6.91 2.40 21.33
N PHE A 176 -7.74 2.49 22.36
CA PHE A 176 -7.31 2.94 23.67
C PHE A 176 -6.28 1.96 24.25
N ARG A 177 -6.55 0.64 24.17
CA ARG A 177 -5.68 -0.39 24.77
C ARG A 177 -4.31 -0.48 24.12
N VAL A 178 -4.20 -0.42 22.78
CA VAL A 178 -2.91 -0.46 22.08
C VAL A 178 -2.05 0.78 22.36
N ASN A 179 -2.65 1.86 22.84
CA ASN A 179 -1.96 3.08 23.28
C ASN A 179 -1.73 3.12 24.81
N GLY A 180 -2.04 2.05 25.53
CA GLY A 180 -1.76 1.92 26.96
C GLY A 180 -2.91 2.28 27.90
N ALA A 181 -4.13 2.50 27.40
CA ALA A 181 -5.30 2.64 28.26
C ALA A 181 -5.54 1.36 29.08
N GLY A 182 -5.85 1.56 30.37
CA GLY A 182 -5.96 0.47 31.34
C GLY A 182 -4.63 0.06 32.00
N LEU A 183 -3.48 0.65 31.61
CA LEU A 183 -2.23 0.52 32.36
C LEU A 183 -2.23 1.44 33.60
N THR A 184 -1.43 1.06 34.61
CA THR A 184 -1.18 1.95 35.76
C THR A 184 -0.41 3.20 35.33
N ALA A 185 -0.52 4.29 36.09
CA ALA A 185 0.23 5.53 35.80
C ALA A 185 1.76 5.34 35.76
N GLU A 186 2.29 4.35 36.49
CA GLU A 186 3.69 3.96 36.41
C GLU A 186 4.02 3.31 35.06
N LYS A 187 3.26 2.28 34.66
CA LYS A 187 3.44 1.60 33.38
C LYS A 187 3.21 2.52 32.18
N ARG A 188 2.30 3.50 32.27
CA ARG A 188 2.12 4.52 31.22
C ARG A 188 3.33 5.44 31.07
N ARG A 189 3.96 5.86 32.17
CA ARG A 189 5.21 6.62 32.13
C ARG A 189 6.37 5.81 31.55
N GLU A 190 6.43 4.53 31.89
CA GLU A 190 7.39 3.60 31.29
C GLU A 190 7.17 3.46 29.78
N LEU A 191 5.93 3.23 29.35
CA LEU A 191 5.54 3.12 27.94
C LEU A 191 5.94 4.37 27.15
N ALA A 192 5.61 5.56 27.66
CA ALA A 192 5.98 6.83 27.03
C ALA A 192 7.50 7.00 26.92
N SER A 193 8.26 6.64 27.95
CA SER A 193 9.73 6.67 27.93
C SER A 193 10.32 5.73 26.89
N LEU A 194 9.77 4.51 26.77
CA LEU A 194 10.19 3.54 25.77
C LEU A 194 9.93 4.04 24.34
N HIS A 195 8.74 4.60 24.08
CA HIS A 195 8.42 5.17 22.76
C HIS A 195 9.32 6.35 22.40
N LEU A 196 9.57 7.28 23.32
CA LEU A 196 10.49 8.41 23.08
C LEU A 196 11.91 7.94 22.74
N LYS A 197 12.38 6.90 23.44
CA LYS A 197 13.70 6.33 23.14
C LYS A 197 13.72 5.64 21.77
N LEU A 198 12.67 4.90 21.45
CA LEU A 198 12.50 4.26 20.14
C LEU A 198 12.52 5.32 19.04
N GLU A 199 11.69 6.36 19.13
CA GLU A 199 11.60 7.46 18.16
C GLU A 199 12.95 8.18 17.98
N SER A 200 13.67 8.45 19.07
CA SER A 200 15.00 9.06 19.01
C SER A 200 15.99 8.19 18.21
N LEU A 201 15.96 6.87 18.40
CA LEU A 201 16.82 5.93 17.68
C LEU A 201 16.43 5.82 16.21
N GLN A 202 15.13 5.82 15.90
CA GLN A 202 14.61 5.84 14.52
C GLN A 202 15.09 7.08 13.77
N ASN A 203 14.96 8.25 14.38
CA ASN A 203 15.40 9.51 13.79
C ASN A 203 16.93 9.55 13.60
N GLN A 204 17.69 8.99 14.55
CA GLN A 204 19.13 8.85 14.41
C GLN A 204 19.51 7.90 13.27
N HIS A 205 18.80 6.78 13.10
CA HIS A 205 19.03 5.85 12.00
C HIS A 205 18.73 6.47 10.63
N LEU A 206 17.61 7.15 10.49
CA LEU A 206 17.27 7.89 9.26
C LEU A 206 18.30 8.98 8.95
N LYS A 207 18.81 9.67 9.98
CA LYS A 207 19.91 10.63 9.82
C LYS A 207 21.19 9.93 9.34
N ASN A 208 21.53 8.79 9.94
CA ASN A 208 22.70 8.00 9.53
C ASN A 208 22.61 7.55 8.08
N ILE A 209 21.43 7.12 7.61
CA ILE A 209 21.18 6.77 6.20
C ILE A 209 21.44 7.98 5.31
N ARG A 210 20.84 9.14 5.62
CA ARG A 210 21.01 10.37 4.82
C ARG A 210 22.47 10.86 4.76
N GLU A 211 23.21 10.67 5.85
CA GLU A 211 24.63 11.07 5.96
C GLU A 211 25.60 9.97 5.47
N ASN A 212 25.10 8.83 4.98
CA ASN A 212 25.88 7.67 4.58
C ASN A 212 26.91 7.22 5.65
N ARG A 213 26.45 7.14 6.90
CA ARG A 213 27.23 6.76 8.09
C ARG A 213 27.58 5.27 8.09
N SER A 214 28.45 4.87 9.02
CA SER A 214 29.00 3.52 9.03
C SER A 214 27.98 2.44 9.38
N VAL A 215 28.17 1.25 8.80
CA VAL A 215 27.40 0.01 9.05
C VAL A 215 27.35 -0.35 10.55
N THR A 216 28.42 -0.04 11.30
CA THR A 216 28.53 -0.33 12.75
C THR A 216 27.68 0.61 13.60
N GLU A 217 27.51 1.88 13.22
CA GLU A 217 26.61 2.78 13.96
C GLU A 217 25.14 2.36 13.81
N ASN A 218 24.78 1.77 12.67
CA ASN A 218 23.40 1.36 12.41
C ASN A 218 23.04 0.01 13.04
N ILE A 219 23.97 -0.94 13.19
CA ILE A 219 23.68 -2.25 13.83
C ILE A 219 23.35 -2.11 15.33
N ASP A 220 24.01 -1.18 16.03
CA ASP A 220 23.72 -0.89 17.44
C ASP A 220 22.30 -0.32 17.59
N ILE A 221 21.93 0.63 16.71
CA ILE A 221 20.59 1.20 16.68
C ILE A 221 19.55 0.11 16.39
N LEU A 222 19.77 -0.71 15.37
CA LEU A 222 18.87 -1.80 15.01
C LEU A 222 18.64 -2.75 16.19
N SER A 223 19.72 -3.20 16.84
CA SER A 223 19.65 -4.10 17.99
C SER A 223 18.86 -3.49 19.15
N GLU A 224 19.11 -2.21 19.46
CA GLU A 224 18.41 -1.51 20.54
C GLU A 224 16.91 -1.30 20.22
N THR A 225 16.57 -0.97 18.98
CA THR A 225 15.16 -0.81 18.57
C THR A 225 14.36 -2.11 18.70
N VAL A 226 14.94 -3.27 18.34
CA VAL A 226 14.30 -4.58 18.52
C VAL A 226 14.03 -4.88 20.01
N ILE A 227 15.00 -4.59 20.89
CA ILE A 227 14.83 -4.77 22.34
C ILE A 227 13.71 -3.87 22.88
N LEU A 228 13.69 -2.59 22.48
CA LEU A 228 12.66 -1.65 22.92
C LEU A 228 11.27 -2.06 22.47
N ARG A 229 11.13 -2.52 21.22
CA ARG A 229 9.88 -3.05 20.67
C ARG A 229 9.35 -4.23 21.47
N ASN A 230 10.19 -5.20 21.80
CA ASN A 230 9.79 -6.35 22.60
C ASN A 230 9.37 -5.93 24.03
N LYS A 231 10.02 -4.91 24.61
CA LYS A 231 9.60 -4.33 25.90
C LYS A 231 8.24 -3.64 25.81
N ILE A 232 8.01 -2.84 24.76
CA ILE A 232 6.74 -2.15 24.53
C ILE A 232 5.61 -3.18 24.37
N ALA A 233 5.80 -4.20 23.52
CA ALA A 233 4.83 -5.27 23.33
C ALA A 233 4.49 -5.97 24.65
N ALA A 234 5.51 -6.39 25.41
CA ALA A 234 5.31 -7.05 26.70
C ALA A 234 4.59 -6.16 27.73
N LEU A 235 4.92 -4.85 27.77
CA LEU A 235 4.28 -3.89 28.67
C LEU A 235 2.79 -3.69 28.35
N LEU A 236 2.44 -3.75 27.06
CA LEU A 236 1.07 -3.69 26.56
C LEU A 236 0.32 -5.04 26.61
N GLY A 237 1.01 -6.13 27.00
CA GLY A 237 0.43 -7.46 27.14
C GLY A 237 0.42 -8.31 25.86
N TYR A 238 1.21 -7.92 24.85
CA TYR A 238 1.38 -8.66 23.61
C TYR A 238 2.56 -9.64 23.69
N PRO A 239 2.44 -10.86 23.10
CA PRO A 239 3.53 -11.84 23.10
C PRO A 239 4.75 -11.39 22.29
N THR A 240 4.53 -10.73 21.16
CA THR A 240 5.58 -10.24 20.26
C THR A 240 5.26 -8.84 19.75
N TRP A 241 6.28 -8.11 19.29
CA TRP A 241 6.07 -6.83 18.61
C TRP A 241 5.16 -6.97 17.38
N THR A 242 5.30 -8.06 16.64
CA THR A 242 4.46 -8.35 15.47
C THR A 242 2.99 -8.54 15.85
N ASP A 243 2.67 -9.14 17.00
CA ASP A 243 1.27 -9.23 17.46
C ASP A 243 0.71 -7.86 17.84
N TYR A 244 1.51 -7.02 18.51
CA TYR A 244 1.13 -5.64 18.82
C TYR A 244 0.87 -4.84 17.55
N ILE A 245 1.77 -4.93 16.57
CA ILE A 245 1.64 -4.23 15.30
C ILE A 245 0.46 -4.76 14.49
N ALA A 246 0.26 -6.07 14.39
CA ALA A 246 -0.91 -6.64 13.74
C ALA A 246 -2.20 -6.09 14.36
N ASP A 247 -2.24 -5.91 15.69
CA ASP A 247 -3.39 -5.36 16.36
C ASP A 247 -3.57 -3.84 16.15
N LEU A 248 -2.49 -3.07 16.23
CA LEU A 248 -2.46 -1.64 15.92
C LEU A 248 -2.89 -1.38 14.47
N GLN A 249 -2.48 -2.28 13.58
CA GLN A 249 -2.84 -2.35 12.17
C GLN A 249 -4.09 -3.19 11.93
N GLY A 250 -4.81 -3.61 12.97
CA GLY A 250 -5.93 -4.56 12.99
C GLY A 250 -6.06 -5.50 11.79
N TRP A 251 -4.94 -6.09 11.46
CA TRP A 251 -4.84 -7.20 10.54
C TRP A 251 -5.41 -8.45 11.21
N GLU A 252 -6.03 -9.31 10.41
CA GLU A 252 -6.39 -10.65 10.87
C GLU A 252 -5.12 -11.50 11.11
N MET A 253 -4.08 -11.23 10.34
CA MET A 253 -2.81 -11.92 10.42
C MET A 253 -2.01 -11.50 11.66
N ASN A 254 -1.77 -12.43 12.58
CA ASN A 254 -0.92 -12.24 13.76
C ASN A 254 0.45 -12.94 13.61
N SER A 255 1.29 -12.89 14.65
CA SER A 255 2.64 -13.47 14.61
C SER A 255 2.66 -14.98 14.32
N THR A 256 1.61 -15.71 14.72
CA THR A 256 1.46 -17.14 14.40
C THR A 256 1.10 -17.34 12.93
N GLY A 257 0.12 -16.58 12.43
CA GLY A 257 -0.29 -16.63 11.02
C GLY A 257 0.86 -16.31 10.07
N ILE A 258 1.64 -15.25 10.38
CA ILE A 258 2.83 -14.86 9.62
C ILE A 258 3.87 -15.98 9.62
N SER A 259 4.12 -16.59 10.79
CA SER A 259 5.07 -17.71 10.88
C SER A 259 4.61 -18.91 10.05
N SER A 260 3.32 -19.24 10.07
CA SER A 260 2.76 -20.34 9.27
C SER A 260 2.89 -20.06 7.78
N LEU A 261 2.54 -18.86 7.34
CA LEU A 261 2.70 -18.42 5.96
C LEU A 261 4.17 -18.52 5.52
N LEU A 262 5.10 -17.91 6.24
CA LEU A 262 6.53 -17.96 5.89
C LEU A 262 7.05 -19.40 5.82
N ASN A 263 6.63 -20.28 6.74
CA ASN A 263 7.00 -21.70 6.75
C ASN A 263 6.45 -22.46 5.52
N GLU A 264 5.23 -22.13 5.09
CA GLU A 264 4.62 -22.71 3.89
C GLU A 264 5.31 -22.24 2.62
N LEU A 265 5.65 -20.95 2.53
CA LEU A 265 6.26 -20.35 1.34
C LEU A 265 7.74 -20.75 1.15
N THR A 266 8.47 -20.96 2.25
CA THR A 266 9.92 -21.17 2.23
C THR A 266 10.37 -22.37 1.36
N PRO A 267 9.78 -23.58 1.46
CA PRO A 267 10.15 -24.71 0.62
C PRO A 267 9.96 -24.44 -0.89
N LEU A 268 8.88 -23.75 -1.26
CA LEU A 268 8.61 -23.40 -2.65
C LEU A 268 9.67 -22.44 -3.19
N VAL A 269 9.96 -21.38 -2.43
CA VAL A 269 10.91 -20.34 -2.84
C VAL A 269 12.30 -20.97 -3.05
N LYS A 270 12.71 -21.91 -2.20
CA LYS A 270 13.91 -22.73 -2.41
C LYS A 270 13.87 -23.51 -3.72
N GLU A 271 12.79 -24.22 -3.99
CA GLU A 271 12.62 -24.99 -5.23
C GLU A 271 12.74 -24.10 -6.49
N TRP A 272 12.29 -22.86 -6.40
CA TRP A 272 12.31 -21.93 -7.53
C TRP A 272 13.66 -21.27 -7.75
N ILE A 273 14.39 -20.94 -6.69
CA ILE A 273 15.60 -20.10 -6.75
C ILE A 273 16.87 -20.94 -6.85
N GLN A 274 16.97 -22.04 -6.10
CA GLN A 274 18.18 -22.85 -6.07
C GLN A 274 18.62 -23.37 -7.45
N PRO A 275 17.71 -23.71 -8.40
CA PRO A 275 18.11 -24.06 -9.76
C PRO A 275 18.89 -22.96 -10.49
N LEU A 276 18.56 -21.68 -10.27
CA LEU A 276 19.27 -20.55 -10.87
C LEU A 276 20.72 -20.48 -10.37
N VAL A 277 20.90 -20.65 -9.06
CA VAL A 277 22.23 -20.66 -8.42
C VAL A 277 23.02 -21.90 -8.83
N ALA A 278 22.36 -23.05 -8.94
CA ALA A 278 22.98 -24.30 -9.41
C ALA A 278 23.47 -24.20 -10.86
N GLU A 279 22.71 -23.53 -11.75
CA GLU A 279 23.12 -23.28 -13.13
C GLU A 279 24.38 -22.42 -13.20
N LEU A 280 24.44 -21.34 -12.39
CA LEU A 280 25.63 -20.50 -12.31
C LEU A 280 26.83 -21.28 -11.77
N LEU A 281 26.64 -22.10 -10.72
CA LEU A 281 27.69 -22.95 -10.18
C LEU A 281 28.23 -23.92 -11.25
N GLN A 282 27.34 -24.56 -12.02
CA GLN A 282 27.74 -25.47 -13.10
C GLN A 282 28.58 -24.73 -14.17
N LYS A 283 28.20 -23.50 -14.52
CA LYS A 283 28.96 -22.65 -15.45
C LYS A 283 30.34 -22.27 -14.90
N LYS A 284 30.46 -22.01 -13.59
CA LYS A 284 31.76 -21.78 -12.92
C LYS A 284 32.62 -23.04 -12.97
N GLN A 285 32.04 -24.20 -12.64
CA GLN A 285 32.73 -25.49 -12.62
C GLN A 285 33.23 -25.95 -13.99
N ALA A 286 32.56 -25.55 -15.07
CA ALA A 286 33.03 -25.80 -16.43
C ALA A 286 34.37 -25.10 -16.74
N ASN A 287 34.65 -23.96 -16.09
CA ASN A 287 35.91 -23.22 -16.24
C ASN A 287 36.94 -23.59 -15.16
N ASN A 288 36.48 -23.87 -13.93
CA ASN A 288 37.31 -24.23 -12.80
C ASN A 288 36.59 -25.30 -11.94
N PRO A 289 36.94 -26.60 -12.07
CA PRO A 289 36.27 -27.69 -11.35
C PRO A 289 36.32 -27.60 -9.81
N GLU A 290 37.21 -26.78 -9.24
CA GLU A 290 37.31 -26.59 -7.78
C GLU A 290 36.28 -25.61 -7.20
N GLU A 291 35.53 -24.90 -8.05
CA GLU A 291 34.48 -23.99 -7.60
C GLU A 291 33.39 -24.74 -6.83
N ARG A 292 33.14 -24.30 -5.58
CA ARG A 292 32.16 -24.93 -4.67
C ARG A 292 30.94 -24.06 -4.37
N PHE A 293 31.05 -22.75 -4.59
CA PHE A 293 30.04 -21.79 -4.18
C PHE A 293 29.78 -20.74 -5.26
N VAL A 294 28.58 -20.20 -5.22
CA VAL A 294 28.20 -18.95 -5.88
C VAL A 294 28.05 -17.91 -4.78
N TYR A 295 28.62 -16.74 -4.99
CA TYR A 295 28.41 -15.57 -4.14
C TYR A 295 27.26 -14.72 -4.67
N ASP A 296 26.56 -14.06 -3.76
CA ASP A 296 25.45 -13.14 -4.03
C ASP A 296 25.72 -12.14 -5.17
N TYR A 297 26.88 -11.47 -5.15
CA TYR A 297 27.25 -10.47 -6.16
C TYR A 297 27.46 -11.05 -7.57
N GLU A 298 27.56 -12.38 -7.71
CA GLU A 298 27.71 -13.06 -9.00
C GLU A 298 26.35 -13.30 -9.69
N VAL A 299 25.25 -13.32 -8.92
CA VAL A 299 23.94 -13.76 -9.42
C VAL A 299 23.28 -12.72 -10.32
N GLU A 300 23.24 -11.44 -9.92
CA GLU A 300 22.62 -10.38 -10.73
C GLU A 300 23.35 -10.15 -12.07
N PRO A 301 24.70 -10.09 -12.11
CA PRO A 301 25.44 -10.06 -13.39
C PRO A 301 25.17 -11.29 -14.26
N PHE A 302 24.99 -12.46 -13.65
CA PHE A 302 24.64 -13.68 -14.37
C PHE A 302 23.25 -13.57 -14.99
N ILE A 303 22.23 -13.16 -14.24
CA ILE A 303 20.88 -12.90 -14.75
C ILE A 303 20.93 -11.91 -15.91
N ALA A 304 21.65 -10.80 -15.76
CA ALA A 304 21.83 -9.80 -16.82
C ALA A 304 22.59 -10.36 -18.05
N SER A 305 23.44 -11.37 -17.87
CA SER A 305 24.16 -12.03 -18.97
C SER A 305 23.29 -12.99 -19.78
N LEU A 306 22.25 -13.57 -19.17
CA LEU A 306 21.27 -14.40 -19.87
C LEU A 306 20.55 -13.56 -20.94
N HIS A 307 20.26 -12.29 -20.61
CA HIS A 307 19.66 -11.32 -21.52
C HIS A 307 20.60 -10.87 -22.64
N ARG A 308 21.79 -10.33 -22.31
CA ARG A 308 22.71 -9.75 -23.30
C ARG A 308 23.14 -10.72 -24.41
N LYS A 309 23.18 -12.02 -24.12
CA LYS A 309 23.52 -13.05 -25.11
C LYS A 309 22.44 -13.22 -26.19
N SER A 310 21.19 -12.98 -25.83
CA SER A 310 20.06 -13.09 -26.74
C SER A 310 19.94 -11.84 -27.64
N HIS A 311 20.19 -10.62 -27.10
CA HIS A 311 19.94 -9.37 -27.83
C HIS A 311 20.99 -8.26 -27.57
N PRO A 312 22.16 -8.30 -28.25
CA PRO A 312 23.25 -7.34 -28.02
C PRO A 312 23.00 -5.90 -28.53
N HIS A 313 21.84 -5.62 -29.13
CA HIS A 313 21.53 -4.35 -29.79
C HIS A 313 20.17 -3.73 -29.38
N GLU A 314 19.54 -4.23 -28.31
CA GLU A 314 18.28 -3.68 -27.82
C GLU A 314 18.47 -2.27 -27.25
N ARG A 315 17.60 -1.34 -27.64
CA ARG A 315 17.63 0.03 -27.14
C ARG A 315 17.02 0.07 -25.75
N GLU A 316 17.52 0.99 -24.93
CA GLU A 316 16.92 1.30 -23.64
C GLU A 316 15.46 1.76 -23.83
N LEU A 317 14.54 1.20 -23.04
CA LEU A 317 13.12 1.52 -23.11
C LEU A 317 12.91 2.95 -22.63
N SER A 318 12.26 3.75 -23.45
CA SER A 318 11.80 5.10 -23.11
C SER A 318 10.41 5.29 -23.69
N LEU A 319 9.43 5.54 -22.81
CA LEU A 319 8.02 5.67 -23.18
C LEU A 319 7.51 7.10 -22.94
N PRO A 320 6.83 7.72 -23.92
CA PRO A 320 6.33 9.09 -23.77
C PRO A 320 5.28 9.22 -22.66
N PHE A 321 5.39 10.25 -21.82
CA PHE A 321 4.53 10.43 -20.64
C PHE A 321 3.03 10.37 -20.94
N HIS A 322 2.56 11.23 -21.84
CA HIS A 322 1.13 11.33 -22.20
C HIS A 322 0.57 10.01 -22.74
N GLN A 323 1.39 9.28 -23.50
CA GLN A 323 1.03 8.00 -24.09
C GLN A 323 0.82 6.94 -23.01
N VAL A 324 1.76 6.81 -22.07
CA VAL A 324 1.68 5.84 -20.97
C VAL A 324 0.51 6.16 -20.06
N ILE A 325 0.38 7.40 -19.57
CA ILE A 325 -0.71 7.75 -18.63
C ILE A 325 -2.09 7.51 -19.25
N THR A 326 -2.33 8.07 -20.44
CA THR A 326 -3.63 7.96 -21.11
C THR A 326 -4.01 6.51 -21.38
N ARG A 327 -3.07 5.70 -21.88
CA ARG A 327 -3.34 4.31 -22.26
C ARG A 327 -3.46 3.41 -21.03
N SER A 328 -2.63 3.59 -20.01
CA SER A 328 -2.71 2.82 -18.76
C SER A 328 -4.04 3.05 -18.05
N LEU A 329 -4.44 4.32 -17.87
CA LEU A 329 -5.72 4.63 -17.22
C LEU A 329 -6.90 4.10 -18.03
N SER A 330 -6.92 4.34 -19.33
CA SER A 330 -7.96 3.83 -20.24
C SER A 330 -8.09 2.30 -20.20
N LEU A 331 -6.96 1.60 -20.23
CA LEU A 331 -6.89 0.14 -20.18
C LEU A 331 -7.43 -0.37 -18.84
N ILE A 332 -6.90 0.14 -17.73
CA ILE A 332 -7.28 -0.30 -16.38
C ILE A 332 -8.77 0.00 -16.12
N SER A 333 -9.26 1.19 -16.50
CA SER A 333 -10.68 1.54 -16.42
C SER A 333 -11.56 0.49 -17.08
N CYS A 334 -11.23 0.15 -18.32
CA CYS A 334 -11.98 -0.82 -19.12
C CYS A 334 -11.94 -2.24 -18.53
N LEU A 335 -10.79 -2.67 -17.99
CA LEU A 335 -10.65 -4.00 -17.40
C LEU A 335 -11.40 -4.12 -16.06
N LEU A 336 -11.43 -3.05 -15.26
CA LEU A 336 -12.11 -3.02 -13.97
C LEU A 336 -13.59 -2.63 -14.04
N GLY A 337 -14.11 -2.25 -15.22
CA GLY A 337 -15.49 -1.81 -15.39
C GLY A 337 -15.79 -0.47 -14.70
N VAL A 338 -14.79 0.42 -14.69
CA VAL A 338 -14.90 1.79 -14.18
C VAL A 338 -14.60 2.80 -15.28
N ARG A 339 -14.86 4.07 -15.01
CA ARG A 339 -14.44 5.18 -15.85
C ARG A 339 -13.47 6.07 -15.07
N THR A 340 -12.33 6.36 -15.67
CA THR A 340 -11.35 7.30 -15.12
C THR A 340 -11.29 8.53 -16.00
N GLU A 341 -11.69 9.68 -15.47
CA GLU A 341 -11.79 10.95 -16.19
C GLU A 341 -10.87 11.98 -15.55
N GLN A 342 -10.05 12.66 -16.36
CA GLN A 342 -9.29 13.80 -15.89
C GLN A 342 -10.24 14.97 -15.63
N ILE A 343 -10.09 15.60 -14.48
CA ILE A 343 -10.77 16.86 -14.16
C ILE A 343 -9.83 18.01 -14.48
N THR A 344 -10.29 18.90 -15.35
CA THR A 344 -9.60 20.16 -15.67
C THR A 344 -10.13 21.27 -14.76
N ASP A 345 -9.31 22.31 -14.54
CA ASP A 345 -9.64 23.49 -13.72
C ASP A 345 -9.84 23.20 -12.22
N SER A 346 -9.01 22.33 -11.65
CA SER A 346 -9.04 21.95 -10.22
C SER A 346 -8.03 22.70 -9.35
N SER A 347 -8.29 22.69 -8.03
CA SER A 347 -7.36 23.14 -7.00
C SER A 347 -6.20 22.13 -6.87
N LEU A 348 -4.97 22.58 -7.13
CA LEU A 348 -3.77 21.76 -7.08
C LEU A 348 -2.77 22.32 -6.06
N TYR A 349 -2.04 21.43 -5.39
CA TYR A 349 -0.97 21.84 -4.45
C TYR A 349 0.35 22.20 -5.15
N ALA A 350 0.53 21.80 -6.42
CA ALA A 350 1.70 22.13 -7.21
C ALA A 350 1.37 22.15 -8.72
N PRO A 351 2.10 22.93 -9.55
CA PRO A 351 1.97 22.86 -11.00
C PRO A 351 2.33 21.47 -11.56
N GLY A 352 1.61 21.03 -12.59
CA GLY A 352 1.85 19.76 -13.27
C GLY A 352 1.18 18.54 -12.63
N VAL A 353 0.54 18.70 -11.46
CA VAL A 353 -0.29 17.66 -10.85
C VAL A 353 -1.59 17.50 -11.66
N LEU A 354 -2.03 16.26 -11.85
CA LEU A 354 -3.26 15.93 -12.58
C LEU A 354 -4.29 15.34 -11.62
N LEU A 355 -5.57 15.75 -11.71
CA LEU A 355 -6.65 15.16 -10.93
C LEU A 355 -7.50 14.22 -11.78
N PHE A 356 -7.77 13.03 -11.27
CA PHE A 356 -8.65 12.05 -11.89
C PHE A 356 -9.81 11.66 -10.97
N ARG A 357 -10.99 11.53 -11.56
CA ARG A 357 -12.18 10.89 -10.98
C ARG A 357 -12.27 9.45 -11.42
N VAL A 358 -12.54 8.53 -10.51
CA VAL A 358 -12.92 7.15 -10.82
C VAL A 358 -14.40 6.96 -10.48
N SER A 359 -15.20 6.52 -11.45
CA SER A 359 -16.64 6.27 -11.27
C SER A 359 -17.05 4.91 -11.83
N ASP A 360 -18.09 4.30 -11.29
CA ASP A 360 -18.64 3.05 -11.81
C ASP A 360 -19.15 3.26 -13.25
N GLU A 361 -18.78 2.39 -14.19
CA GLU A 361 -19.11 2.58 -15.60
C GLU A 361 -20.63 2.51 -15.87
N LYS A 362 -21.38 1.74 -15.06
CA LYS A 362 -22.81 1.48 -15.26
C LYS A 362 -23.68 2.51 -14.56
N THR A 363 -23.32 2.91 -13.35
CA THR A 363 -24.13 3.83 -12.53
C THR A 363 -23.66 5.28 -12.65
N SER A 364 -22.42 5.52 -13.13
CA SER A 364 -21.74 6.82 -13.09
C SER A 364 -21.53 7.35 -11.66
N GLU A 365 -21.74 6.53 -10.63
CA GLU A 365 -21.49 6.88 -9.24
C GLU A 365 -19.99 7.07 -9.02
N THR A 366 -19.60 8.18 -8.41
CA THR A 366 -18.20 8.44 -8.07
C THR A 366 -17.73 7.44 -7.01
N MET A 367 -16.67 6.69 -7.33
CA MET A 367 -16.07 5.69 -6.46
C MET A 367 -14.85 6.21 -5.70
N GLY A 368 -14.19 7.23 -6.24
CA GLY A 368 -13.00 7.83 -5.62
C GLY A 368 -12.27 8.79 -6.56
N TRP A 369 -11.19 9.37 -6.05
CA TRP A 369 -10.38 10.37 -6.72
C TRP A 369 -8.90 10.12 -6.48
N PHE A 370 -8.05 10.52 -7.42
CA PHE A 370 -6.62 10.59 -7.15
C PHE A 370 -5.93 11.73 -7.90
N TYR A 371 -4.99 12.37 -7.23
CA TYR A 371 -4.01 13.27 -7.82
C TYR A 371 -2.81 12.45 -8.30
N LEU A 372 -2.35 12.67 -9.52
CA LEU A 372 -1.15 12.07 -10.09
C LEU A 372 -0.06 13.13 -10.19
N ASP A 373 1.04 12.89 -9.48
CA ASP A 373 2.14 13.84 -9.34
C ASP A 373 3.48 13.19 -9.67
N LEU A 374 3.87 13.30 -10.94
CA LEU A 374 5.04 12.63 -11.49
C LEU A 374 6.16 13.59 -11.90
N ILE A 375 5.93 14.89 -11.79
CA ILE A 375 6.89 15.93 -12.21
C ILE A 375 7.98 16.09 -11.15
N ASP A 376 9.23 16.16 -11.61
CA ASP A 376 10.36 16.51 -10.74
C ASP A 376 10.28 17.99 -10.36
N ARG A 377 10.50 18.28 -9.09
CA ARG A 377 10.62 19.66 -8.61
C ARG A 377 11.49 19.69 -7.36
N ALA A 378 12.07 20.86 -7.11
CA ALA A 378 12.90 21.08 -5.93
C ALA A 378 12.15 20.63 -4.66
N GLU A 379 12.87 19.94 -3.78
CA GLU A 379 12.41 19.48 -2.45
C GLU A 379 11.31 18.41 -2.46
N LYS A 380 10.81 17.97 -3.61
CA LYS A 380 9.90 16.81 -3.69
C LYS A 380 10.69 15.53 -3.41
N SER A 381 10.11 14.63 -2.62
CA SER A 381 10.64 13.28 -2.47
C SER A 381 10.56 12.50 -3.79
N GLY A 382 11.62 11.78 -4.15
CA GLY A 382 11.64 10.84 -5.28
C GLY A 382 11.00 9.49 -4.97
N GLU A 383 10.50 9.29 -3.75
CA GLU A 383 9.78 8.09 -3.35
C GLU A 383 8.48 7.94 -4.16
N TRP A 384 8.26 6.75 -4.71
CA TRP A 384 6.98 6.37 -5.28
C TRP A 384 6.03 5.96 -4.16
N MET A 385 4.81 6.51 -4.16
CA MET A 385 3.83 6.25 -3.11
C MET A 385 2.40 6.56 -3.52
N THR A 386 1.47 5.80 -2.94
CA THR A 386 0.04 6.07 -2.94
C THR A 386 -0.44 6.36 -1.52
N VAL A 387 -0.91 7.58 -1.28
CA VAL A 387 -1.33 8.06 0.04
C VAL A 387 -2.77 8.57 0.00
N MET A 388 -3.62 8.09 0.91
CA MET A 388 -4.96 8.66 1.10
C MET A 388 -4.83 10.01 1.80
N ILE A 389 -5.50 11.04 1.27
CA ILE A 389 -5.48 12.39 1.80
C ILE A 389 -6.84 12.87 2.33
N ALA A 390 -7.93 12.21 1.93
CA ALA A 390 -9.27 12.41 2.48
C ALA A 390 -10.13 11.15 2.30
N VAL A 391 -11.09 10.96 3.22
CA VAL A 391 -11.98 9.80 3.22
C VAL A 391 -13.13 9.94 2.24
N ASP A 392 -13.61 11.17 2.08
CA ASP A 392 -14.66 11.49 1.14
C ASP A 392 -14.38 12.84 0.50
N GLY A 393 -14.39 12.88 -0.83
CA GLY A 393 -14.35 14.09 -1.64
C GLY A 393 -15.74 14.58 -2.07
N SER A 394 -16.82 13.90 -1.69
CA SER A 394 -18.19 14.31 -2.06
C SER A 394 -18.62 15.62 -1.37
N LYS A 395 -19.49 16.39 -2.03
CA LYS A 395 -19.96 17.68 -1.52
C LYS A 395 -20.90 17.55 -0.32
N GLU A 396 -20.64 18.34 0.72
CA GLU A 396 -21.70 18.77 1.65
C GLU A 396 -22.21 20.17 1.29
N GLY A 397 -23.53 20.30 1.17
CA GLY A 397 -24.18 21.60 1.17
C GLY A 397 -24.08 22.24 2.55
N GLY A 398 -23.11 23.12 2.74
CA GLY A 398 -23.13 24.24 3.69
C GLY A 398 -23.60 23.97 5.12
N GLY A 399 -22.63 23.88 6.05
CA GLY A 399 -22.75 24.40 7.41
C GLY A 399 -23.73 23.70 8.35
N GLY A 400 -23.20 22.74 9.12
CA GLY A 400 -23.88 22.16 10.28
C GLY A 400 -24.50 20.82 9.96
N ASP A 401 -23.98 19.78 10.62
CA ASP A 401 -24.30 18.37 10.47
C ASP A 401 -23.75 17.69 9.21
N VAL A 402 -22.82 16.77 9.48
CA VAL A 402 -22.21 15.88 8.50
C VAL A 402 -23.31 14.93 8.00
N ASN A 403 -23.86 15.18 6.80
CA ASN A 403 -24.98 14.44 6.23
C ASN A 403 -24.48 13.55 5.08
N LEU A 404 -23.83 12.46 5.47
CA LEU A 404 -23.12 11.46 4.67
C LEU A 404 -24.07 10.54 3.84
N SER A 405 -25.08 11.11 3.20
CA SER A 405 -26.13 10.36 2.49
C SER A 405 -25.69 9.65 1.18
N GLY A 406 -24.43 9.80 0.76
CA GLY A 406 -23.82 9.11 -0.40
C GLY A 406 -22.70 8.14 -0.01
N LYS A 407 -22.27 7.28 -0.93
CA LYS A 407 -21.05 6.47 -0.73
C LYS A 407 -19.84 7.41 -0.73
N PRO A 408 -18.90 7.28 0.24
CA PRO A 408 -17.71 8.11 0.29
C PRO A 408 -16.82 7.81 -0.91
N ALA A 409 -16.32 8.89 -1.51
CA ALA A 409 -15.38 8.85 -2.61
C ALA A 409 -13.98 9.21 -2.09
N PRO A 410 -13.15 8.24 -1.65
CA PRO A 410 -11.84 8.51 -1.08
C PRO A 410 -10.92 9.23 -2.06
N VAL A 411 -10.05 10.08 -1.52
CA VAL A 411 -9.13 10.91 -2.30
C VAL A 411 -7.70 10.49 -2.01
N PHE A 412 -6.93 10.19 -3.04
CA PHE A 412 -5.53 9.76 -2.95
C PHE A 412 -4.57 10.73 -3.66
N ILE A 413 -3.30 10.66 -3.30
CA ILE A 413 -2.18 11.16 -4.12
C ILE A 413 -1.35 9.94 -4.52
N VAL A 414 -1.08 9.82 -5.82
CA VAL A 414 -0.07 8.94 -6.41
C VAL A 414 1.11 9.83 -6.81
N SER A 415 2.24 9.65 -6.14
CA SER A 415 3.46 10.43 -6.36
C SER A 415 4.59 9.54 -6.87
N GLY A 416 5.44 10.12 -7.71
CA GLY A 416 6.68 9.55 -8.22
C GLY A 416 7.50 10.62 -8.96
N ILE A 417 8.67 10.27 -9.47
CA ILE A 417 9.44 11.15 -10.36
C ILE A 417 9.84 10.35 -11.60
N VAL A 418 9.49 10.87 -12.77
CA VAL A 418 9.88 10.30 -14.07
C VAL A 418 11.10 11.02 -14.64
N ASP A 419 11.85 10.37 -15.53
CA ASP A 419 13.00 10.99 -16.18
C ASP A 419 12.58 12.13 -17.15
N GLU A 420 13.22 13.30 -17.00
CA GLU A 420 13.05 14.47 -17.86
C GLU A 420 14.35 14.86 -18.60
N SER A 421 15.40 14.03 -18.53
CA SER A 421 16.73 14.30 -19.08
C SER A 421 16.74 14.59 -20.59
N SER A 422 15.74 14.09 -21.32
CA SER A 422 15.54 14.31 -22.76
C SER A 422 14.77 15.60 -23.10
N GLY A 423 14.52 16.46 -22.10
CA GLY A 423 13.80 17.73 -22.24
C GLY A 423 12.28 17.59 -22.26
N HIS A 424 11.76 16.39 -22.03
CA HIS A 424 10.34 16.09 -21.84
C HIS A 424 10.18 14.85 -20.96
N PRO A 425 9.11 14.73 -20.16
CA PRO A 425 8.92 13.59 -19.27
C PRO A 425 8.76 12.26 -20.03
N GLN A 426 9.50 11.24 -19.60
CA GLN A 426 9.52 9.90 -20.16
C GLN A 426 9.62 8.85 -19.06
N PHE A 427 9.03 7.69 -19.29
CA PHE A 427 9.18 6.53 -18.40
C PHE A 427 10.33 5.66 -18.88
N ASP A 428 11.33 5.48 -18.00
CA ASP A 428 12.27 4.37 -18.10
C ASP A 428 11.58 3.05 -17.64
N LYS A 429 12.32 1.93 -17.65
CA LYS A 429 11.77 0.63 -17.23
C LYS A 429 11.31 0.61 -15.77
N GLU A 430 12.05 1.28 -14.90
CA GLU A 430 11.79 1.31 -13.47
C GLU A 430 10.56 2.17 -13.18
N ASP A 431 10.51 3.38 -13.74
CA ASP A 431 9.38 4.31 -13.62
C ASP A 431 8.10 3.71 -14.21
N TYR A 432 8.19 2.99 -15.33
CA TYR A 432 7.05 2.29 -15.92
C TYR A 432 6.50 1.20 -14.97
N THR A 433 7.39 0.42 -14.35
CA THR A 433 7.01 -0.61 -13.38
C THR A 433 6.37 0.00 -12.14
N LEU A 434 6.99 1.05 -11.60
CA LEU A 434 6.52 1.76 -10.40
C LEU A 434 5.19 2.46 -10.62
N LEU A 435 4.95 3.02 -11.81
CA LEU A 435 3.64 3.56 -12.17
C LEU A 435 2.56 2.49 -12.04
N PHE A 436 2.77 1.31 -12.62
CA PHE A 436 1.79 0.24 -12.54
C PHE A 436 1.61 -0.30 -11.12
N HIS A 437 2.69 -0.36 -10.32
CA HIS A 437 2.62 -0.70 -8.90
C HIS A 437 1.65 0.25 -8.16
N GLU A 438 1.87 1.56 -8.31
CA GLU A 438 1.05 2.57 -7.63
C GLU A 438 -0.38 2.66 -8.19
N LEU A 439 -0.56 2.43 -9.49
CA LEU A 439 -1.90 2.29 -10.06
C LEU A 439 -2.62 1.06 -9.48
N GLY A 440 -1.91 -0.05 -9.26
CA GLY A 440 -2.44 -1.21 -8.56
C GLY A 440 -2.94 -0.84 -7.16
N HIS A 441 -2.16 -0.06 -6.39
CA HIS A 441 -2.62 0.43 -5.09
C HIS A 441 -3.85 1.33 -5.17
N VAL A 442 -3.84 2.36 -6.01
CA VAL A 442 -4.91 3.36 -6.03
C VAL A 442 -6.24 2.76 -6.50
N TYR A 443 -6.25 1.95 -7.56
CA TYR A 443 -7.47 1.31 -8.03
C TYR A 443 -7.97 0.27 -7.04
N THR A 444 -7.10 -0.56 -6.48
CA THR A 444 -7.49 -1.55 -5.47
C THR A 444 -8.15 -0.88 -4.26
N ARG A 445 -7.56 0.22 -3.75
CA ARG A 445 -8.10 0.94 -2.59
C ARG A 445 -9.42 1.65 -2.90
N ILE A 446 -9.55 2.30 -4.05
CA ILE A 446 -10.81 2.93 -4.49
C ILE A 446 -11.92 1.89 -4.60
N LEU A 447 -11.65 0.78 -5.28
CA LEU A 447 -12.64 -0.28 -5.50
C LEU A 447 -13.04 -0.94 -4.18
N SER A 448 -12.08 -1.28 -3.31
CA SER A 448 -12.37 -1.92 -2.03
C SER A 448 -13.26 -1.08 -1.10
N VAL A 449 -13.27 0.25 -1.25
CA VAL A 449 -14.08 1.16 -0.43
C VAL A 449 -15.50 1.35 -0.98
N SER A 450 -15.65 1.41 -2.30
CA SER A 450 -16.91 1.70 -3.00
C SER A 450 -18.01 0.61 -2.93
N GLY A 451 -17.68 -0.57 -2.41
CA GLY A 451 -18.55 -1.75 -2.41
C GLY A 451 -19.49 -1.90 -1.23
N VAL A 452 -19.40 -1.03 -0.24
CA VAL A 452 -19.98 -1.33 1.08
C VAL A 452 -21.50 -1.08 1.06
N SER A 453 -22.25 -2.15 0.83
CA SER A 453 -23.64 -2.28 1.28
C SER A 453 -23.74 -2.95 2.67
N ALA A 454 -22.60 -3.21 3.32
CA ALA A 454 -22.53 -3.96 4.57
C ALA A 454 -22.54 -3.03 5.78
N GLN A 455 -23.24 -3.44 6.85
CA GLN A 455 -23.26 -2.76 8.15
C GLN A 455 -21.90 -2.82 8.91
N VAL A 456 -20.86 -3.40 8.35
CA VAL A 456 -19.49 -3.41 8.92
C VAL A 456 -18.52 -3.27 7.74
N PRO A 457 -17.51 -2.38 7.77
CA PRO A 457 -16.63 -2.19 6.63
C PRO A 457 -15.76 -3.43 6.46
N GLU A 458 -15.57 -3.86 5.21
CA GLU A 458 -14.65 -4.93 4.89
C GLU A 458 -13.27 -4.33 4.57
N THR A 459 -12.24 -4.81 5.26
CA THR A 459 -10.86 -4.42 4.96
C THR A 459 -10.25 -5.43 4.00
N LEU A 460 -9.56 -4.93 2.97
CA LEU A 460 -8.70 -5.78 2.16
C LEU A 460 -7.52 -6.24 3.03
N PRO A 461 -7.25 -7.56 3.14
CA PRO A 461 -6.06 -8.05 3.81
C PRO A 461 -4.79 -7.39 3.25
N VAL A 462 -3.85 -7.03 4.12
CA VAL A 462 -2.64 -6.26 3.73
C VAL A 462 -1.84 -6.97 2.65
N GLU A 463 -1.71 -8.29 2.75
CA GLU A 463 -1.01 -9.13 1.78
C GLU A 463 -1.67 -9.12 0.39
N LEU A 464 -2.99 -8.90 0.30
CA LEU A 464 -3.68 -8.74 -0.98
C LEU A 464 -3.58 -7.32 -1.55
N THR A 465 -3.27 -6.34 -0.71
CA THR A 465 -2.92 -4.98 -1.17
C THR A 465 -1.61 -5.03 -1.96
N GLU A 466 -0.59 -5.70 -1.43
CA GLU A 466 0.68 -5.94 -2.14
C GLU A 466 0.52 -6.91 -3.32
N ALA A 467 -0.34 -7.92 -3.19
CA ALA A 467 -0.62 -8.82 -4.31
C ALA A 467 -1.19 -8.09 -5.51
N SER A 468 -2.06 -7.10 -5.27
CA SER A 468 -2.66 -6.30 -6.34
C SER A 468 -1.64 -5.37 -7.00
N SER A 469 -0.78 -4.70 -6.23
CA SER A 469 0.26 -3.82 -6.81
C SER A 469 1.26 -4.62 -7.65
N HIS A 470 1.77 -5.75 -7.13
CA HIS A 470 2.65 -6.65 -7.88
C HIS A 470 1.97 -7.29 -9.10
N LEU A 471 0.68 -7.64 -9.02
CA LEU A 471 -0.07 -8.09 -10.19
C LEU A 471 -0.02 -7.04 -11.31
N PHE A 472 -0.26 -5.77 -10.98
CA PHE A 472 -0.25 -4.69 -11.98
C PHE A 472 1.15 -4.48 -12.55
N GLU A 473 2.22 -4.59 -11.74
CA GLU A 473 3.60 -4.63 -12.24
C GLU A 473 3.78 -5.74 -13.28
N TYR A 474 3.38 -6.98 -12.97
CA TYR A 474 3.52 -8.11 -13.88
C TYR A 474 2.70 -7.92 -15.16
N LEU A 475 1.49 -7.40 -15.04
CA LEU A 475 0.62 -7.11 -16.18
C LEU A 475 1.22 -6.05 -17.11
N ALA A 476 1.86 -5.02 -16.56
CA ALA A 476 2.51 -3.96 -17.32
C ALA A 476 3.47 -4.50 -18.39
N TRP A 477 4.12 -5.62 -18.08
CA TRP A 477 5.12 -6.27 -18.91
C TRP A 477 4.57 -7.40 -19.78
N THR A 478 3.28 -7.70 -19.71
CA THR A 478 2.69 -8.66 -20.67
C THR A 478 2.87 -8.13 -22.09
N PRO A 479 3.11 -9.01 -23.09
CA PRO A 479 3.25 -8.59 -24.47
C PRO A 479 2.12 -7.68 -24.92
N GLU A 480 0.89 -8.05 -24.60
CA GLU A 480 -0.34 -7.33 -24.90
C GLU A 480 -0.29 -5.87 -24.42
N ILE A 481 -0.01 -5.67 -23.14
CA ILE A 481 -0.04 -4.35 -22.51
C ILE A 481 1.16 -3.53 -22.98
N LEU A 482 2.37 -4.10 -23.01
CA LEU A 482 3.55 -3.41 -23.48
C LEU A 482 3.41 -2.98 -24.96
N CYS A 483 2.79 -3.80 -25.81
CA CYS A 483 2.48 -3.44 -27.19
C CYS A 483 1.48 -2.28 -27.26
N ILE A 484 0.43 -2.27 -26.42
CA ILE A 484 -0.47 -1.11 -26.31
C ILE A 484 0.32 0.12 -25.87
N MET A 485 1.25 0.01 -24.94
CA MET A 485 2.01 1.16 -24.43
C MET A 485 3.04 1.69 -25.42
N THR A 486 3.59 0.84 -26.29
CA THR A 486 4.66 1.20 -27.25
C THR A 486 4.16 1.54 -28.65
N ALA A 487 2.96 1.12 -29.04
CA ALA A 487 2.47 1.30 -30.41
C ALA A 487 2.34 2.79 -30.80
N PRO A 488 2.80 3.21 -32.00
CA PRO A 488 2.72 4.60 -32.42
C PRO A 488 1.25 5.10 -32.49
N ASP A 489 0.38 4.34 -33.13
CA ASP A 489 -1.02 4.72 -33.39
C ASP A 489 -2.03 3.99 -32.47
N GLY A 490 -1.58 3.49 -31.32
CA GLY A 490 -2.44 2.79 -30.35
C GLY A 490 -2.79 1.35 -30.76
N LEU A 491 -4.03 0.94 -30.51
CA LEU A 491 -4.43 -0.48 -30.54
C LEU A 491 -4.28 -1.15 -31.92
N ASP A 492 -4.55 -0.43 -33.01
CA ASP A 492 -4.48 -1.00 -34.36
C ASP A 492 -3.04 -1.36 -34.75
N SER A 493 -2.08 -0.54 -34.37
CA SER A 493 -0.65 -0.79 -34.55
C SER A 493 -0.15 -1.86 -33.58
N ALA A 494 -0.65 -1.85 -32.34
CA ALA A 494 -0.35 -2.91 -31.37
C ALA A 494 -0.77 -4.30 -31.91
N ARG A 495 -1.99 -4.46 -32.45
CA ARG A 495 -2.46 -5.77 -32.97
C ARG A 495 -1.62 -6.33 -34.13
N LYS A 496 -1.08 -5.46 -34.99
CA LYS A 496 -0.36 -5.88 -36.20
C LYS A 496 1.07 -6.35 -35.90
N ASP A 497 1.76 -5.62 -35.02
CA ASP A 497 3.19 -5.80 -34.81
C ASP A 497 3.54 -6.34 -33.42
N CYS A 498 2.55 -6.68 -32.59
CA CYS A 498 2.82 -7.21 -31.27
C CYS A 498 3.52 -8.55 -31.31
N LYS A 499 4.68 -8.59 -30.67
CA LYS A 499 5.49 -9.78 -30.46
C LYS A 499 5.76 -9.89 -28.98
N THR A 500 5.86 -11.12 -28.49
CA THR A 500 6.47 -11.39 -27.19
C THR A 500 7.87 -10.77 -27.18
N SER A 501 8.07 -9.74 -26.36
CA SER A 501 9.37 -9.11 -26.17
C SER A 501 10.17 -9.88 -25.12
N GLU A 502 11.51 -9.83 -25.18
CA GLU A 502 12.33 -10.38 -24.09
C GLU A 502 12.09 -9.61 -22.78
N GLU A 503 11.78 -8.31 -22.86
CA GLU A 503 11.34 -7.51 -21.70
C GLU A 503 10.13 -8.14 -20.98
N SER A 504 9.17 -8.67 -21.73
CA SER A 504 8.03 -9.38 -21.16
C SER A 504 8.44 -10.66 -20.42
N ALA A 505 9.39 -11.41 -20.97
CA ALA A 505 9.92 -12.61 -20.32
C ALA A 505 10.75 -12.27 -19.07
N MET A 506 11.55 -11.20 -19.12
CA MET A 506 12.40 -10.74 -18.01
C MET A 506 11.63 -10.17 -16.84
N ASN A 507 10.46 -9.58 -17.10
CA ASN A 507 9.64 -8.97 -16.07
C ASN A 507 8.41 -9.81 -15.72
N SER A 508 8.32 -11.03 -16.25
CA SER A 508 7.39 -12.04 -15.76
C SER A 508 7.66 -12.36 -14.28
N PRO A 509 6.62 -12.66 -13.46
CA PRO A 509 6.78 -13.04 -12.07
C PRO A 509 7.70 -14.25 -11.84
N PHE A 510 7.85 -15.12 -12.85
CA PHE A 510 8.66 -16.34 -12.79
C PHE A 510 10.04 -16.18 -13.45
N SER A 511 10.40 -14.97 -13.87
CA SER A 511 11.71 -14.65 -14.41
C SER A 511 12.83 -14.84 -13.37
N PRO A 512 14.07 -15.16 -13.78
CA PRO A 512 15.20 -15.24 -12.85
C PRO A 512 15.39 -14.01 -11.96
N LYS A 513 15.12 -12.81 -12.50
CA LYS A 513 15.16 -11.54 -11.78
C LYS A 513 14.16 -11.53 -10.61
N HIS A 514 12.88 -11.79 -10.90
CA HIS A 514 11.82 -11.76 -9.89
C HIS A 514 11.95 -12.89 -8.87
N LEU A 515 12.36 -14.09 -9.30
CA LEU A 515 12.64 -15.20 -8.40
C LEU A 515 13.80 -14.86 -7.45
N TRP A 516 14.89 -14.27 -7.95
CA TRP A 516 15.99 -13.82 -7.11
C TRP A 516 15.55 -12.78 -6.07
N SER A 517 14.79 -11.75 -6.50
CA SER A 517 14.20 -10.75 -5.59
C SER A 517 13.30 -11.39 -4.54
N LEU A 518 12.45 -12.35 -4.91
CA LEU A 518 11.59 -13.08 -3.98
C LEU A 518 12.40 -13.82 -2.91
N GLY A 519 13.53 -14.44 -3.25
CA GLY A 519 14.41 -15.10 -2.28
C GLY A 519 15.05 -14.14 -1.30
N ARG A 520 15.48 -12.96 -1.80
CA ARG A 520 16.00 -11.89 -0.96
C ARG A 520 14.92 -11.38 0.01
N ASP A 521 13.73 -11.10 -0.49
CA ASP A 521 12.61 -10.62 0.32
C ASP A 521 12.15 -11.64 1.37
N MET A 522 12.15 -12.93 1.02
CA MET A 522 11.90 -14.02 1.97
C MET A 522 12.99 -14.11 3.04
N THR A 523 14.26 -13.94 2.67
CA THR A 523 15.37 -13.90 3.64
C THR A 523 15.16 -12.78 4.65
N VAL A 524 14.87 -11.58 4.17
CA VAL A 524 14.62 -10.39 5.00
C VAL A 524 13.41 -10.59 5.92
N SER A 525 12.33 -11.17 5.40
CA SER A 525 11.11 -11.45 6.16
C SER A 525 11.33 -12.44 7.30
N ILE A 526 12.02 -13.56 7.02
CA ILE A 526 12.33 -14.57 8.04
C ILE A 526 13.28 -13.98 9.09
N LEU A 527 14.29 -13.24 8.66
CA LEU A 527 15.20 -12.53 9.56
C LEU A 527 14.40 -11.60 10.48
N GLU A 528 13.66 -10.64 9.95
CA GLU A 528 12.91 -9.66 10.75
C GLU A 528 11.94 -10.35 11.72
N HIS A 529 11.23 -11.38 11.26
CA HIS A 529 10.32 -12.15 12.10
C HIS A 529 11.03 -12.87 13.26
N GLN A 530 12.23 -13.41 13.03
CA GLN A 530 13.07 -13.96 14.11
C GLN A 530 13.57 -12.86 15.06
N LEU A 531 13.95 -11.69 14.54
CA LEU A 531 14.39 -10.56 15.36
C LEU A 531 13.29 -10.12 16.33
N MET A 532 12.06 -9.95 15.84
CA MET A 532 10.90 -9.52 16.62
C MET A 532 10.41 -10.55 17.66
N LYS A 533 11.02 -11.74 17.69
CA LYS A 533 10.77 -12.80 18.69
C LYS A 533 11.93 -12.99 19.67
N THR A 534 13.07 -12.35 19.44
CA THR A 534 14.28 -12.62 20.24
C THR A 534 14.40 -11.63 21.41
N PRO A 535 14.48 -12.11 22.67
CA PRO A 535 14.50 -11.23 23.85
C PRO A 535 15.89 -10.64 24.19
N GLY A 536 16.94 -10.94 23.43
CA GLY A 536 18.33 -10.59 23.75
C GLY A 536 19.18 -10.21 22.53
N ASN A 537 20.50 -10.22 22.69
CA ASN A 537 21.44 -9.91 21.60
C ASN A 537 21.32 -10.91 20.46
N ILE A 538 21.36 -10.42 19.22
CA ILE A 538 21.23 -11.21 18.00
C ILE A 538 22.50 -11.07 17.18
N SER A 539 23.01 -12.19 16.68
CA SER A 539 24.06 -12.19 15.67
C SER A 539 23.44 -11.93 14.29
N PHE A 540 23.16 -10.66 14.00
CA PHE A 540 22.42 -10.25 12.79
C PHE A 540 23.04 -10.83 11.52
N GLY A 541 24.35 -10.64 11.35
CA GLY A 541 25.07 -11.06 10.15
C GLY A 541 25.11 -12.57 9.94
N GLU A 542 25.45 -13.33 10.98
CA GLU A 542 25.46 -14.81 10.92
C GLU A 542 24.05 -15.36 10.67
N THR A 543 23.03 -14.78 11.31
CA THR A 543 21.62 -15.17 11.13
C THR A 543 21.18 -14.90 9.69
N TYR A 544 21.46 -13.71 9.16
CA TYR A 544 21.18 -13.36 7.77
C TYR A 544 21.87 -14.31 6.80
N ALA A 545 23.19 -14.53 6.97
CA ALA A 545 23.97 -15.39 6.11
C ALA A 545 23.48 -16.85 6.10
N GLY A 546 23.07 -17.35 7.26
CA GLY A 546 22.44 -18.67 7.40
C GLY A 546 21.15 -18.78 6.60
N ILE A 547 20.20 -17.87 6.86
CA ILE A 547 18.89 -17.86 6.18
C ILE A 547 19.07 -17.66 4.67
N PHE A 548 19.91 -16.71 4.25
CA PHE A 548 20.17 -16.40 2.85
C PHE A 548 20.71 -17.61 2.09
N THR A 549 21.70 -18.30 2.68
CA THR A 549 22.27 -19.51 2.09
C THR A 549 21.23 -20.63 2.02
N GLU A 550 20.42 -20.79 3.05
CA GLU A 550 19.38 -21.83 3.10
C GLU A 550 18.32 -21.63 2.02
N ILE A 551 17.88 -20.39 1.80
CA ILE A 551 16.85 -20.05 0.81
C ILE A 551 17.40 -20.11 -0.60
N THR A 552 18.50 -19.41 -0.86
CA THR A 552 18.97 -19.15 -2.22
C THR A 552 19.96 -20.20 -2.72
N GLY A 553 20.71 -20.85 -1.82
CA GLY A 553 21.86 -21.68 -2.15
C GLY A 553 23.16 -20.90 -2.40
N ALA A 554 23.11 -19.57 -2.46
CA ALA A 554 24.29 -18.71 -2.64
C ALA A 554 24.87 -18.26 -1.29
N LYS A 555 26.16 -17.90 -1.28
CA LYS A 555 26.83 -17.30 -0.12
C LYS A 555 26.70 -15.78 -0.17
N VAL A 556 26.28 -15.18 0.94
CA VAL A 556 26.31 -13.72 1.08
C VAL A 556 27.74 -13.26 1.38
N THR A 557 28.14 -12.11 0.84
CA THR A 557 29.47 -11.53 1.09
C THR A 557 29.48 -10.44 2.17
N ASP A 558 28.40 -9.69 2.32
CA ASP A 558 28.30 -8.57 3.26
C ASP A 558 27.57 -8.90 4.57
N GLU A 559 27.14 -10.15 4.72
CA GLU A 559 26.33 -10.63 5.85
C GLU A 559 25.10 -9.75 6.13
N GLY A 560 24.49 -9.18 5.09
CA GLY A 560 23.32 -8.32 5.24
C GLY A 560 23.66 -6.89 5.66
N GLY A 561 24.92 -6.47 5.54
CA GLY A 561 25.38 -5.11 5.84
C GLY A 561 24.57 -4.03 5.12
N TYR A 562 24.09 -4.26 3.89
CA TYR A 562 23.21 -3.32 3.20
C TYR A 562 21.88 -3.07 3.93
N LEU A 563 21.37 -4.04 4.68
CA LEU A 563 20.13 -3.91 5.46
C LEU A 563 20.29 -2.94 6.62
N HIS A 564 21.53 -2.64 7.03
CA HIS A 564 21.77 -1.62 8.05
C HIS A 564 21.45 -0.21 7.55
N GLY A 565 21.39 0.00 6.23
CA GLY A 565 20.89 1.23 5.62
C GLY A 565 19.39 1.20 5.33
N HIS A 566 18.68 0.12 5.68
CA HIS A 566 17.29 -0.07 5.28
C HIS A 566 16.33 0.46 6.36
N PRO A 567 15.52 1.48 6.07
CA PRO A 567 14.69 2.15 7.06
C PRO A 567 13.51 1.28 7.55
N HIS A 568 13.19 0.19 6.84
CA HIS A 568 12.11 -0.71 7.25
C HIS A 568 12.35 -1.40 8.59
N PHE A 569 13.60 -1.68 8.95
CA PHE A 569 13.91 -2.37 10.21
C PHE A 569 13.82 -1.47 11.44
N THR A 570 13.97 -0.16 11.26
CA THR A 570 13.88 0.81 12.35
C THR A 570 12.61 1.63 12.29
N GLY A 571 11.98 1.85 11.13
CA GLY A 571 10.80 2.70 10.99
C GLY A 571 9.50 2.11 11.53
N ASP A 572 8.39 2.77 11.18
CA ASP A 572 7.04 2.40 11.60
C ASP A 572 6.58 1.04 11.06
N ASN A 573 7.27 0.52 10.05
CA ASN A 573 6.95 -0.74 9.37
C ASN A 573 7.72 -1.94 9.90
N ALA A 574 8.55 -1.75 10.91
CA ALA A 574 9.33 -2.85 11.45
C ALA A 574 8.43 -3.95 11.99
N GLY A 575 8.69 -5.19 11.55
CA GLY A 575 7.90 -6.38 11.84
C GLY A 575 6.83 -6.68 10.78
N MET A 576 6.80 -5.92 9.68
CA MET A 576 5.82 -6.05 8.60
C MET A 576 6.42 -6.52 7.27
N TYR A 577 7.74 -6.78 7.16
CA TYR A 577 8.37 -7.01 5.85
C TYR A 577 7.82 -8.26 5.13
N TRP A 578 7.23 -9.20 5.86
CA TRP A 578 6.57 -10.40 5.33
C TRP A 578 5.50 -10.11 4.27
N ILE A 579 4.93 -8.91 4.24
CA ILE A 579 3.90 -8.52 3.27
C ILE A 579 4.44 -8.51 1.83
N TYR A 580 5.72 -8.18 1.62
CA TYR A 580 6.31 -8.08 0.28
C TYR A 580 6.43 -9.44 -0.41
N PRO A 581 7.11 -10.46 0.16
CA PRO A 581 7.17 -11.75 -0.53
C PRO A 581 5.81 -12.44 -0.59
N ALA A 582 4.92 -12.22 0.39
CA ALA A 582 3.54 -12.71 0.33
C ALA A 582 2.79 -12.07 -0.85
N GLY A 583 2.86 -10.74 -0.99
CA GLY A 583 2.27 -9.99 -2.09
C GLY A 583 2.81 -10.39 -3.45
N ARG A 584 4.14 -10.43 -3.63
CA ARG A 584 4.77 -10.87 -4.88
C ARG A 584 4.24 -12.22 -5.34
N LEU A 585 4.08 -13.13 -4.40
CA LEU A 585 3.70 -14.49 -4.65
C LEU A 585 2.20 -14.63 -4.93
N TYR A 586 1.33 -14.06 -4.11
CA TYR A 586 -0.11 -14.03 -4.39
C TYR A 586 -0.40 -13.27 -5.70
N GLY A 587 0.31 -12.19 -5.99
CA GLY A 587 0.25 -11.49 -7.27
C GLY A 587 0.66 -12.39 -8.45
N ALA A 588 1.72 -13.19 -8.30
CA ALA A 588 2.15 -14.16 -9.31
C ALA A 588 1.10 -15.27 -9.52
N MET A 589 0.44 -15.72 -8.46
CA MET A 589 -0.65 -16.70 -8.54
C MET A 589 -1.87 -16.15 -9.28
N ILE A 590 -2.27 -14.91 -8.97
CA ILE A 590 -3.36 -14.23 -9.67
C ILE A 590 -3.00 -14.05 -11.15
N TYR A 591 -1.77 -13.63 -11.43
CA TYR A 591 -1.23 -13.49 -12.78
C TYR A 591 -1.34 -14.81 -13.57
N SER A 592 -1.02 -15.96 -12.97
CA SER A 592 -1.12 -17.26 -13.67
C SER A 592 -2.53 -17.58 -14.15
N LYS A 593 -3.58 -17.19 -13.41
CA LYS A 593 -4.96 -17.33 -13.89
C LYS A 593 -5.21 -16.42 -15.10
N PHE A 594 -4.74 -15.17 -15.07
CA PHE A 594 -4.83 -14.30 -16.24
C PHE A 594 -4.06 -14.85 -17.45
N ALA A 595 -2.91 -15.48 -17.24
CA ALA A 595 -2.15 -16.14 -18.29
C ALA A 595 -2.94 -17.31 -18.92
N ASP A 596 -3.62 -18.13 -18.11
CA ASP A 596 -4.41 -19.28 -18.58
C ASP A 596 -5.65 -18.86 -19.40
N TYR A 597 -6.36 -17.82 -18.95
CA TYR A 597 -7.66 -17.39 -19.49
C TYR A 597 -7.58 -16.21 -20.47
N GLY A 598 -6.44 -15.51 -20.51
CA GLY A 598 -6.17 -14.32 -21.30
C GLY A 598 -6.21 -13.03 -20.47
N PHE A 599 -5.20 -12.17 -20.63
CA PHE A 599 -5.02 -10.94 -19.84
C PHE A 599 -6.16 -9.91 -20.00
N PHE A 600 -6.93 -9.99 -21.08
CA PHE A 600 -8.09 -9.12 -21.33
C PHE A 600 -9.44 -9.81 -21.12
N ASN A 601 -9.45 -11.01 -20.55
CA ASN A 601 -10.68 -11.74 -20.27
C ASN A 601 -11.53 -11.01 -19.22
N GLN A 602 -12.67 -10.43 -19.63
CA GLN A 602 -13.55 -9.67 -18.74
C GLN A 602 -14.13 -10.51 -17.59
N THR A 603 -14.36 -11.82 -17.79
CA THR A 603 -14.84 -12.69 -16.72
C THR A 603 -13.79 -12.83 -15.62
N THR A 604 -12.51 -13.01 -15.99
CA THR A 604 -11.42 -13.10 -15.00
C THR A 604 -11.24 -11.79 -14.24
N TRP A 605 -11.37 -10.62 -14.89
CA TRP A 605 -11.32 -9.33 -14.22
C TRP A 605 -12.52 -9.06 -13.30
N TYR A 606 -13.72 -9.50 -13.71
CA TYR A 606 -14.91 -9.46 -12.87
C TYR A 606 -14.73 -10.33 -11.62
N GLU A 607 -14.23 -11.55 -11.77
CA GLU A 607 -13.90 -12.44 -10.66
C GLU A 607 -12.82 -11.86 -9.75
N PHE A 608 -11.76 -11.24 -10.30
CA PHE A 608 -10.73 -10.57 -9.51
C PHE A 608 -11.35 -9.48 -8.63
N SER A 609 -12.18 -8.63 -9.23
CA SER A 609 -12.88 -7.55 -8.51
C SER A 609 -13.81 -8.10 -7.42
N LYS A 610 -14.57 -9.16 -7.73
CA LYS A 610 -15.60 -9.75 -6.86
C LYS A 610 -15.13 -10.81 -5.88
N MET A 611 -13.91 -11.30 -5.98
CA MET A 611 -13.41 -12.38 -5.10
C MET A 611 -12.14 -11.95 -4.35
N ILE A 612 -11.29 -11.13 -4.97
CA ILE A 612 -10.06 -10.65 -4.36
C ILE A 612 -10.28 -9.27 -3.72
N LEU A 613 -10.75 -8.29 -4.50
CA LEU A 613 -10.88 -6.92 -4.01
C LEU A 613 -12.07 -6.76 -3.06
N MET A 614 -13.23 -7.29 -3.46
CA MET A 614 -14.53 -7.04 -2.82
C MET A 614 -15.37 -8.32 -2.79
N PRO A 615 -15.03 -9.32 -1.96
CA PRO A 615 -15.79 -10.55 -1.89
C PRO A 615 -17.18 -10.37 -1.27
N ASP A 616 -18.13 -11.19 -1.72
CA ASP A 616 -19.42 -11.29 -1.04
C ASP A 616 -19.22 -12.00 0.30
N GLY A 617 -19.35 -11.27 1.42
CA GLY A 617 -19.21 -11.81 2.77
C GLY A 617 -18.43 -10.87 3.68
N ARG A 618 -18.05 -11.34 4.87
CA ARG A 618 -17.25 -10.57 5.83
C ARG A 618 -16.13 -11.43 6.40
N GLY A 619 -15.00 -10.79 6.72
CA GLY A 619 -13.85 -11.44 7.37
C GLY A 619 -13.33 -12.63 6.58
N ILE A 620 -13.36 -12.53 5.25
CA ILE A 620 -12.85 -13.59 4.38
C ILE A 620 -11.35 -13.38 4.26
N SER A 621 -10.61 -14.33 4.83
CA SER A 621 -9.15 -14.35 4.83
C SER A 621 -8.57 -14.23 3.41
N ALA A 622 -7.34 -13.73 3.30
CA ALA A 622 -6.65 -13.69 2.01
C ALA A 622 -6.56 -15.07 1.36
N GLU A 623 -6.28 -16.10 2.15
CA GLU A 623 -6.21 -17.49 1.70
C GLU A 623 -7.54 -17.95 1.09
N ASP A 624 -8.67 -17.68 1.75
CA ASP A 624 -9.98 -18.08 1.24
C ASP A 624 -10.38 -17.30 -0.02
N ARG A 625 -10.05 -16.01 -0.08
CA ARG A 625 -10.24 -15.19 -1.30
C ARG A 625 -9.44 -15.79 -2.47
N MET A 626 -8.18 -16.15 -2.22
CA MET A 626 -7.30 -16.77 -3.20
C MET A 626 -7.80 -18.15 -3.65
N LYS A 627 -8.26 -19.02 -2.74
CA LYS A 627 -8.86 -20.33 -3.06
C LYS A 627 -10.07 -20.19 -3.97
N ARG A 628 -11.00 -19.27 -3.64
CA ARG A 628 -12.19 -18.99 -4.45
C ARG A 628 -11.81 -18.47 -5.83
N PHE A 629 -10.90 -17.50 -5.91
CA PHE A 629 -10.48 -16.93 -7.18
C PHE A 629 -9.75 -17.95 -8.06
N LEU A 630 -8.90 -18.80 -7.48
CA LEU A 630 -8.15 -19.80 -8.23
C LEU A 630 -8.93 -21.08 -8.52
N ASP A 631 -10.18 -21.19 -8.02
CA ASP A 631 -11.02 -22.40 -8.11
C ASP A 631 -10.30 -23.65 -7.60
N THR A 632 -9.74 -23.56 -6.40
CA THR A 632 -8.99 -24.65 -5.75
C THR A 632 -9.26 -24.72 -4.25
N ASP A 633 -9.37 -25.95 -3.72
CA ASP A 633 -9.50 -26.20 -2.28
C ASP A 633 -8.16 -26.06 -1.54
N ASN A 634 -7.05 -26.17 -2.27
CA ASN A 634 -5.70 -26.04 -1.73
C ASN A 634 -4.88 -25.09 -2.60
N ILE A 635 -4.28 -24.08 -1.98
CA ILE A 635 -3.33 -23.19 -2.65
C ILE A 635 -2.02 -23.97 -2.83
N SER A 636 -2.01 -24.87 -3.81
CA SER A 636 -0.79 -25.55 -4.21
C SER A 636 0.01 -24.63 -5.09
N ILE A 637 0.86 -23.87 -4.45
CA ILE A 637 1.73 -22.91 -5.11
C ILE A 637 2.77 -23.58 -6.04
N HIS A 638 2.95 -24.90 -5.88
CA HIS A 638 3.73 -25.75 -6.78
C HIS A 638 3.05 -25.94 -8.15
N GLU A 639 1.73 -25.79 -8.24
CA GLU A 639 0.98 -25.90 -9.50
C GLU A 639 1.10 -24.63 -10.36
N VAL A 640 1.47 -23.51 -9.74
CA VAL A 640 1.54 -22.18 -10.36
C VAL A 640 2.66 -22.09 -11.41
N LYS A 641 3.79 -22.79 -11.19
CA LYS A 641 4.94 -22.84 -12.13
C LYS A 641 4.74 -23.83 -13.29
N LYS A 642 3.83 -24.81 -13.16
CA LYS A 642 3.65 -25.88 -14.16
C LYS A 642 2.77 -25.49 -15.35
N ARG A 643 2.10 -24.33 -15.33
CA ARG A 643 1.18 -23.90 -16.39
C ARG A 643 1.89 -23.01 -17.43
N ASN A 644 2.47 -23.72 -18.41
CA ASN A 644 2.88 -23.36 -19.77
C ASN A 644 3.69 -22.09 -20.09
N SER A 645 4.88 -22.36 -20.64
CA SER A 645 5.75 -21.49 -21.46
C SER A 645 5.30 -21.35 -22.92
N ASP A 646 4.18 -21.96 -23.32
CA ASP A 646 3.63 -21.89 -24.67
C ASP A 646 2.17 -21.42 -24.59
N LEU A 647 1.95 -20.10 -24.57
CA LEU A 647 0.62 -19.52 -24.75
C LEU A 647 0.38 -19.27 -26.25
N PRO A 648 -0.47 -20.07 -26.93
CA PRO A 648 -0.72 -19.89 -28.35
C PRO A 648 -1.82 -18.86 -28.58
N VAL A 649 -1.56 -17.83 -29.42
CA VAL A 649 -2.51 -17.06 -30.26
C VAL A 649 -3.73 -16.37 -29.58
N LYS A 650 -4.02 -16.59 -28.30
CA LYS A 650 -5.14 -15.98 -27.55
C LYS A 650 -4.91 -14.50 -27.14
N ILE A 651 -3.74 -13.95 -27.47
CA ILE A 651 -3.20 -12.64 -27.07
C ILE A 651 -4.21 -11.48 -27.29
N TRP A 652 -5.03 -11.57 -28.35
CA TRP A 652 -5.95 -10.50 -28.74
C TRP A 652 -7.41 -10.93 -28.91
N THR A 653 -7.75 -12.19 -28.58
CA THR A 653 -9.11 -12.71 -28.82
C THR A 653 -10.17 -12.12 -27.91
N PHE A 654 -9.77 -11.49 -26.80
CA PHE A 654 -10.67 -11.01 -25.76
C PHE A 654 -10.63 -9.49 -25.55
N ILE A 655 -10.10 -8.71 -26.50
CA ILE A 655 -10.02 -7.26 -26.31
C ILE A 655 -11.42 -6.67 -26.16
N PRO A 656 -11.76 -6.11 -25.00
CA PRO A 656 -13.04 -5.44 -24.80
C PRO A 656 -13.22 -4.28 -25.78
N ASP A 657 -14.47 -4.05 -26.18
CA ASP A 657 -14.81 -2.90 -27.03
C ASP A 657 -14.43 -1.55 -26.39
N CYS A 658 -14.34 -1.46 -25.06
CA CYS A 658 -13.90 -0.24 -24.39
C CYS A 658 -12.44 0.12 -24.70
N ILE A 659 -11.55 -0.86 -24.87
CA ILE A 659 -10.15 -0.64 -25.31
C ILE A 659 -10.05 -0.30 -26.80
N VAL A 660 -11.02 -0.71 -27.62
CA VAL A 660 -11.09 -0.31 -29.05
C VAL A 660 -11.61 1.12 -29.21
N ARG A 661 -12.48 1.56 -28.29
CA ARG A 661 -13.15 2.86 -28.33
C ARG A 661 -12.38 3.98 -27.66
N THR A 662 -11.26 3.69 -27.00
CA THR A 662 -10.37 4.70 -26.42
C THR A 662 -9.70 5.49 -27.53
N LYS A 663 -10.39 6.54 -28.00
CA LYS A 663 -9.71 7.69 -28.58
C LYS A 663 -8.74 8.22 -27.54
N SER A 664 -7.61 8.79 -27.97
CA SER A 664 -6.71 9.46 -27.04
C SER A 664 -7.54 10.37 -26.14
N LEU A 665 -7.44 10.20 -24.81
CA LEU A 665 -7.73 11.28 -23.89
C LEU A 665 -6.83 12.42 -24.41
N ALA A 666 -7.47 13.42 -25.01
CA ALA A 666 -6.83 14.46 -25.80
C ALA A 666 -6.65 15.71 -24.95
#